data_AF-A0A6I9PE98-F1
#
_entry.id   AF-A0A6I9PE98-F1
#
_cell.length_a   1.000
_cell.length_b   1.000
_cell.length_c   1.000
_cell.angle_alpha   90.00
_cell.angle_beta   90.00
_cell.angle_gamma   90.00
#
_symmetry.space_group_name_H-M   'P 1'
#
loop_
_entity.id
_entity.type
_entity.pdbx_description
1 polymer ?
#
loop_
_entity_poly.entity_id
_entity_poly.type
_entity_poly.pdbx_seq_one_letter_code
_entity_poly.pdbx_strand_id
1 'polypeptide(L)'
;MRINVWIYQAVACVVATILDTGFCKRTHQSLQKYEKSEGHMLVCTDCPQPPLVRGSRSLENCARKCKKVKTNFNCRAFNFQRHNRKCHLLPFDRFTHGVQTQANINFTLYEKKDYIRECIIGTKDNYRGRRSWTKSNITCQAWSDNNINEHTFSPDRYPTQDLRENFCRNPNNDPGGPWCYTTDPNVRAEECGLPQCSQEVCITCNGEDYRGKMDQTESGKECQRWDSTRPHKHHFQPKRYRQKDLKDNYCRNPDNRLRPWCYTVDPKTPWEYCDISVCDSDSSEDTDVNVTTSCVQGKGTDYRGTMNVTPEGVTCQRWDSQSPHNHSFLPQNFKCKDLTENYCRNPDGADHPWCFTTDPNQRIANCTHIPRCDAEATQKIECYESGETYRGTLSITRSGIPCADWSHHINSGDSHSTESHVGLERNYCRNPDRDKHGPWCYTNPNNRLAWDYCKLKHCESATVSPQPNTPTDTKISCFVHINTRIVGGHQVRGTDGSWVVSIQREKVHLCGGSLIREDWVLTDQQCFTSCVPDLKDYSVQVGVRHLNESSNHPGLRISRLICGPEGSNLVMLKLEDPAPVSEGASTIHLPVKECHIPEDTNCTMYGWGETKNTGYDEALNTLTMPMVNNEMCSQIKGDAGESRICAGGKRGEGVCDKDNGGPLVCQEHERKVIIGVSIQRTKCASSQPALFVNVAFYSEWIYKVFKLYPSLERD
;
A
#
# COMPACT_ATOMS: atom_id res chain seq x y z
N MET A 1 31.29 22.92 -73.39
CA MET A 1 30.79 24.13 -72.68
C MET A 1 29.47 23.76 -72.02
N ARG A 2 29.38 23.27 -70.77
CA ARG A 2 29.90 23.85 -69.52
C ARG A 2 29.71 25.36 -69.53
N ILE A 3 28.50 25.83 -69.16
CA ILE A 3 28.19 27.18 -68.60
C ILE A 3 26.72 27.31 -68.15
N ASN A 4 25.78 26.45 -68.56
CA ASN A 4 24.34 26.65 -68.26
C ASN A 4 23.72 25.81 -67.13
N VAL A 5 24.51 25.21 -66.23
CA VAL A 5 23.97 24.44 -65.07
C VAL A 5 24.14 25.17 -63.73
N TRP A 6 25.11 26.08 -63.63
CA TRP A 6 25.37 26.83 -62.38
C TRP A 6 24.39 27.98 -62.13
N ILE A 7 23.77 28.55 -63.18
CA ILE A 7 22.79 29.63 -63.03
C ILE A 7 21.47 29.08 -62.47
N TYR A 8 21.04 27.89 -62.90
CA TYR A 8 19.79 27.29 -62.41
C TYR A 8 19.91 26.74 -60.98
N GLN A 9 21.09 26.28 -60.54
CA GLN A 9 21.32 25.90 -59.14
C GLN A 9 21.52 27.10 -58.22
N ALA A 10 22.16 28.18 -58.68
CA ALA A 10 22.28 29.42 -57.90
C ALA A 10 20.94 30.17 -57.78
N VAL A 11 20.13 30.22 -58.85
CA VAL A 11 18.79 30.84 -58.80
C VAL A 11 17.81 29.97 -58.00
N ALA A 12 17.90 28.63 -58.04
CA ALA A 12 17.10 27.78 -57.17
C ALA A 12 17.48 27.92 -55.69
N CYS A 13 18.77 28.06 -55.36
CA CYS A 13 19.22 28.33 -53.98
C CYS A 13 18.92 29.77 -53.51
N VAL A 14 18.90 30.77 -54.41
CA VAL A 14 18.53 32.15 -54.06
C VAL A 14 17.01 32.31 -53.96
N VAL A 15 16.22 31.62 -54.78
CA VAL A 15 14.75 31.58 -54.64
C VAL A 15 14.35 30.71 -53.44
N ALA A 16 15.09 29.66 -53.10
CA ALA A 16 14.89 28.91 -51.85
C ALA A 16 15.29 29.74 -50.63
N THR A 17 16.41 30.49 -50.64
CA THR A 17 16.82 31.32 -49.50
C THR A 17 16.03 32.63 -49.37
N ILE A 18 15.42 33.14 -50.44
CA ILE A 18 14.47 34.27 -50.39
C ILE A 18 13.05 33.81 -50.03
N LEU A 19 12.69 32.53 -50.21
CA LEU A 19 11.45 31.95 -49.69
C LEU A 19 11.59 31.37 -48.26
N ASP A 20 12.80 31.15 -47.76
CA ASP A 20 13.06 30.69 -46.38
C ASP A 20 13.37 31.83 -45.38
N THR A 21 13.28 33.09 -45.82
CA THR A 21 13.20 34.26 -44.93
C THR A 21 11.78 34.84 -44.87
N GLY A 22 10.81 34.09 -45.40
CA GLY A 22 9.39 34.32 -45.18
C GLY A 22 9.04 34.03 -43.73
N PHE A 23 9.28 35.02 -42.85
CA PHE A 23 8.60 35.26 -41.59
C PHE A 23 7.63 34.12 -41.24
N CYS A 24 8.11 33.15 -40.46
CA CYS A 24 7.24 32.24 -39.74
C CYS A 24 6.42 33.11 -38.79
N LYS A 25 5.35 33.72 -39.30
CA LYS A 25 4.41 34.56 -38.56
C LYS A 25 4.02 33.69 -37.39
N ARG A 26 4.45 34.06 -36.17
CA ARG A 26 3.97 33.51 -34.91
C ARG A 26 2.47 33.28 -35.07
N THR A 27 2.06 32.04 -35.34
CA THR A 27 0.65 31.71 -35.42
C THR A 27 0.17 31.73 -33.98
N HIS A 28 -0.13 32.93 -33.48
CA HIS A 28 -0.74 33.12 -32.18
C HIS A 28 -2.06 32.36 -32.19
N GLN A 29 -2.03 31.19 -31.57
CA GLN A 29 -3.23 30.43 -31.29
C GLN A 29 -4.06 31.27 -30.31
N SER A 30 -5.24 31.66 -30.75
CA SER A 30 -6.12 32.61 -30.06
C SER A 30 -7.25 31.87 -29.35
N LEU A 31 -7.48 30.60 -29.66
CA LEU A 31 -8.54 29.77 -29.09
C LEU A 31 -8.30 29.41 -27.61
N GLN A 32 -7.08 29.52 -27.13
CA GLN A 32 -6.70 29.31 -25.73
C GLN A 32 -7.44 30.27 -24.80
N LYS A 33 -7.74 31.49 -25.29
CA LYS A 33 -8.48 32.52 -24.56
C LYS A 33 -9.98 32.27 -24.48
N TYR A 34 -10.49 31.16 -25.03
CA TYR A 34 -11.91 30.86 -25.07
C TYR A 34 -12.21 29.52 -24.39
N GLU A 35 -13.26 29.50 -23.57
CA GLU A 35 -13.88 28.28 -23.07
C GLU A 35 -14.85 27.74 -24.12
N LYS A 36 -14.80 26.42 -24.36
CA LYS A 36 -15.59 25.75 -25.38
C LYS A 36 -16.78 25.02 -24.78
N SER A 37 -17.95 25.19 -25.38
CA SER A 37 -19.16 24.41 -25.09
C SER A 37 -19.71 23.79 -26.37
N GLU A 38 -19.52 22.47 -26.52
CA GLU A 38 -20.03 21.73 -27.68
C GLU A 38 -21.55 21.57 -27.65
N GLY A 39 -22.19 21.69 -28.80
CA GLY A 39 -23.64 21.51 -28.91
C GLY A 39 -24.46 22.61 -28.25
N HIS A 40 -23.87 23.78 -28.02
CA HIS A 40 -24.53 24.93 -27.40
C HIS A 40 -24.26 26.20 -28.22
N MET A 41 -25.16 27.18 -28.08
CA MET A 41 -25.02 28.53 -28.61
C MET A 41 -25.64 29.54 -27.66
N LEU A 42 -25.13 30.77 -27.66
CA LEU A 42 -25.79 31.88 -26.98
C LEU A 42 -26.75 32.59 -27.92
N VAL A 43 -27.96 32.84 -27.44
CA VAL A 43 -28.99 33.61 -28.14
C VAL A 43 -29.46 34.72 -27.21
N CYS A 44 -29.72 35.90 -27.77
CA CYS A 44 -30.32 37.00 -27.04
C CYS A 44 -31.49 37.53 -27.85
N THR A 45 -32.68 37.54 -27.26
CA THR A 45 -33.89 38.09 -27.90
C THR A 45 -33.92 39.61 -27.86
N ASP A 46 -33.31 40.20 -26.84
CA ASP A 46 -33.43 41.62 -26.50
C ASP A 46 -32.16 42.42 -26.84
N CYS A 47 -31.14 41.78 -27.41
CA CYS A 47 -29.86 42.40 -27.76
C CYS A 47 -29.81 42.84 -29.23
N PRO A 48 -29.00 43.86 -29.57
CA PRO A 48 -28.70 44.20 -30.96
C PRO A 48 -28.21 43.00 -31.76
N GLN A 49 -28.78 42.79 -32.96
CA GLN A 49 -28.42 41.65 -33.81
C GLN A 49 -26.91 41.65 -34.13
N PRO A 50 -26.19 40.55 -33.83
CA PRO A 50 -24.75 40.51 -33.98
C PRO A 50 -24.33 40.59 -35.46
N PRO A 51 -23.29 41.36 -35.81
CA PRO A 51 -22.83 41.46 -37.18
C PRO A 51 -22.29 40.11 -37.66
N LEU A 52 -22.87 39.64 -38.77
CA LEU A 52 -22.54 38.36 -39.37
C LEU A 52 -21.23 38.47 -40.13
N VAL A 53 -20.17 37.85 -39.61
CA VAL A 53 -18.86 37.86 -40.27
C VAL A 53 -18.86 36.87 -41.44
N ARG A 54 -19.16 37.36 -42.65
CA ARG A 54 -19.02 36.59 -43.89
C ARG A 54 -17.52 36.41 -44.20
N GLY A 55 -17.08 35.16 -44.39
CA GLY A 55 -15.71 34.82 -44.80
C GLY A 55 -14.75 34.32 -43.71
N SER A 56 -15.22 33.62 -42.68
CA SER A 56 -14.30 32.88 -41.78
C SER A 56 -14.00 31.50 -42.35
N ARG A 57 -12.75 31.25 -42.79
CA ARG A 57 -12.33 29.94 -43.31
C ARG A 57 -12.01 28.91 -42.20
N SER A 58 -11.77 29.34 -40.95
CA SER A 58 -11.40 28.45 -39.83
C SER A 58 -11.81 29.00 -38.46
N LEU A 59 -11.92 28.09 -37.47
CA LEU A 59 -12.22 28.40 -36.08
C LEU A 59 -11.21 29.41 -35.47
N GLU A 60 -9.93 29.22 -35.75
CA GLU A 60 -8.86 30.11 -35.30
C GLU A 60 -9.00 31.53 -35.89
N ASN A 61 -9.54 31.64 -37.10
CA ASN A 61 -9.86 32.94 -37.69
C ASN A 61 -11.02 33.64 -36.98
N CYS A 62 -12.00 32.88 -36.49
CA CYS A 62 -13.11 33.40 -35.68
C CYS A 62 -12.58 34.02 -34.37
N ALA A 63 -11.77 33.24 -33.63
CA ALA A 63 -11.16 33.70 -32.38
C ALA A 63 -10.30 34.96 -32.60
N ARG A 64 -9.51 35.00 -33.67
CA ARG A 64 -8.70 36.17 -34.02
C ARG A 64 -9.55 37.39 -34.38
N LYS A 65 -10.63 37.22 -35.13
CA LYS A 65 -11.55 38.33 -35.45
C LYS A 65 -12.23 38.85 -34.18
N CYS A 66 -12.73 37.96 -33.32
CA CYS A 66 -13.30 38.36 -32.01
C CYS A 66 -12.28 39.07 -31.10
N LYS A 67 -10.98 38.75 -31.20
CA LYS A 67 -9.91 39.47 -30.50
C LYS A 67 -9.66 40.87 -31.08
N LYS A 68 -9.76 41.03 -32.41
CA LYS A 68 -9.41 42.28 -33.13
C LYS A 68 -10.55 43.28 -33.21
N VAL A 69 -11.81 42.85 -33.15
CA VAL A 69 -12.97 43.75 -33.19
C VAL A 69 -12.96 44.62 -31.92
N LYS A 70 -12.60 45.89 -32.08
CA LYS A 70 -12.62 46.93 -31.03
C LYS A 70 -13.43 48.19 -31.43
N THR A 71 -13.84 48.30 -32.69
CA THR A 71 -14.37 49.55 -33.26
C THR A 71 -15.90 49.67 -33.21
N ASN A 72 -16.63 48.55 -33.08
CA ASN A 72 -18.11 48.55 -33.12
C ASN A 72 -18.75 47.97 -31.84
N PHE A 73 -18.09 47.01 -31.19
CA PHE A 73 -18.50 46.44 -29.91
C PHE A 73 -17.36 45.57 -29.36
N ASN A 74 -17.36 45.29 -28.04
CA ASN A 74 -16.44 44.34 -27.44
C ASN A 74 -16.97 42.91 -27.63
N CYS A 75 -16.35 42.13 -28.51
CA CYS A 75 -16.73 40.73 -28.71
C CYS A 75 -16.41 39.91 -27.44
N ARG A 76 -17.41 39.28 -26.82
CA ARG A 76 -17.26 38.48 -25.59
C ARG A 76 -17.36 36.98 -25.84
N ALA A 77 -18.11 36.58 -26.87
CA ALA A 77 -18.26 35.19 -27.27
C ALA A 77 -18.44 35.09 -28.79
N PHE A 78 -18.41 33.86 -29.31
CA PHE A 78 -18.87 33.60 -30.67
C PHE A 78 -19.51 32.22 -30.81
N ASN A 79 -20.58 32.15 -31.60
CA ASN A 79 -21.19 30.88 -32.01
C ASN A 79 -20.53 30.43 -33.32
N PHE A 80 -19.95 29.22 -33.33
CA PHE A 80 -19.35 28.63 -34.53
C PHE A 80 -20.24 27.53 -35.09
N GLN A 81 -20.70 27.70 -36.33
CA GLN A 81 -21.53 26.71 -37.04
C GLN A 81 -20.65 25.67 -37.72
N ARG A 82 -20.81 24.38 -37.35
CA ARG A 82 -19.91 23.28 -37.77
C ARG A 82 -19.92 23.04 -39.28
N HIS A 83 -21.12 22.94 -39.89
CA HIS A 83 -21.27 22.54 -41.29
C HIS A 83 -20.76 23.59 -42.28
N ASN A 84 -21.18 24.84 -42.09
CA ASN A 84 -20.87 25.92 -43.04
C ASN A 84 -19.63 26.74 -42.65
N ARG A 85 -18.96 26.37 -41.55
CA ARG A 85 -17.80 27.07 -40.95
C ARG A 85 -18.03 28.57 -40.73
N LYS A 86 -19.29 28.96 -40.50
CA LYS A 86 -19.70 30.35 -40.24
C LYS A 86 -19.52 30.67 -38.76
N CYS A 87 -19.26 31.94 -38.47
CA CYS A 87 -19.09 32.42 -37.11
C CYS A 87 -19.91 33.67 -36.87
N HIS A 88 -20.63 33.67 -35.75
CA HIS A 88 -21.43 34.77 -35.26
C HIS A 88 -20.71 35.36 -34.05
N LEU A 89 -20.12 36.55 -34.19
CA LEU A 89 -19.43 37.25 -33.12
C LEU A 89 -20.46 37.93 -32.21
N LEU A 90 -20.36 37.74 -30.91
CA LEU A 90 -21.37 38.18 -29.95
C LEU A 90 -20.81 39.27 -29.03
N PRO A 91 -21.54 40.39 -28.84
CA PRO A 91 -21.19 41.43 -27.87
C PRO A 91 -21.50 41.05 -26.42
N PHE A 92 -22.15 39.91 -26.21
CA PHE A 92 -22.64 39.45 -24.92
C PHE A 92 -22.06 38.09 -24.56
N ASP A 93 -22.13 37.79 -23.27
CA ASP A 93 -21.74 36.53 -22.63
C ASP A 93 -22.97 35.89 -21.96
N ARG A 94 -22.85 34.67 -21.45
CA ARG A 94 -23.96 33.95 -20.79
C ARG A 94 -24.57 34.64 -19.57
N PHE A 95 -23.93 35.67 -19.04
CA PHE A 95 -24.38 36.39 -17.85
C PHE A 95 -25.00 37.75 -18.19
N THR A 96 -25.00 38.14 -19.45
CA THR A 96 -25.65 39.37 -19.90
C THR A 96 -27.17 39.19 -19.81
N HIS A 97 -27.88 40.21 -19.32
CA HIS A 97 -29.33 40.19 -19.19
C HIS A 97 -30.01 39.89 -20.54
N GLY A 98 -31.03 39.02 -20.53
CA GLY A 98 -31.77 38.61 -21.75
C GLY A 98 -31.05 37.56 -22.62
N VAL A 99 -29.85 37.10 -22.24
CA VAL A 99 -29.13 36.04 -22.94
C VAL A 99 -29.49 34.67 -22.38
N GLN A 100 -29.73 33.71 -23.27
CA GLN A 100 -29.96 32.31 -22.92
C GLN A 100 -28.97 31.39 -23.65
N THR A 101 -28.55 30.34 -22.96
CA THR A 101 -27.78 29.26 -23.55
C THR A 101 -28.75 28.24 -24.15
N GLN A 102 -28.70 28.04 -25.46
CA GLN A 102 -29.55 27.09 -26.18
C GLN A 102 -28.75 25.87 -26.62
N ALA A 103 -29.27 24.67 -26.35
CA ALA A 103 -28.72 23.43 -26.89
C ALA A 103 -28.98 23.36 -28.41
N ASN A 104 -27.91 23.30 -29.19
CA ASN A 104 -27.94 23.17 -30.64
C ASN A 104 -26.69 22.46 -31.16
N ILE A 105 -26.85 21.22 -31.62
CA ILE A 105 -25.76 20.34 -32.09
C ILE A 105 -24.98 20.91 -33.28
N ASN A 106 -25.59 21.81 -34.06
CA ASN A 106 -24.97 22.41 -35.24
C ASN A 106 -23.96 23.50 -34.87
N PHE A 107 -23.99 23.96 -33.62
CA PHE A 107 -23.17 25.04 -33.12
C PHE A 107 -22.20 24.57 -32.03
N THR A 108 -21.13 25.34 -31.88
CA THR A 108 -20.21 25.23 -30.77
C THR A 108 -19.94 26.65 -30.29
N LEU A 109 -20.21 26.88 -29.01
CA LEU A 109 -20.03 28.14 -28.35
C LEU A 109 -18.58 28.27 -27.87
N TYR A 110 -18.01 29.46 -28.08
CA TYR A 110 -16.70 29.85 -27.57
C TYR A 110 -16.83 31.18 -26.82
N GLU A 111 -16.69 31.15 -25.50
CA GLU A 111 -16.79 32.33 -24.64
C GLU A 111 -15.40 32.77 -24.20
N LYS A 112 -15.09 34.08 -24.25
CA LYS A 112 -13.80 34.58 -23.76
C LYS A 112 -13.68 34.34 -22.26
N LYS A 113 -12.61 33.66 -21.85
CA LYS A 113 -12.36 33.29 -20.45
C LYS A 113 -12.33 34.50 -19.51
N ASP A 114 -11.78 35.61 -19.96
CA ASP A 114 -11.66 36.85 -19.17
C ASP A 114 -13.03 37.35 -18.66
N TYR A 115 -14.11 37.08 -19.39
CA TYR A 115 -15.48 37.53 -19.07
C TYR A 115 -16.28 36.54 -18.20
N ILE A 116 -15.82 35.29 -18.09
CA ILE A 116 -16.54 34.21 -17.40
C ILE A 116 -15.77 33.62 -16.20
N ARG A 117 -14.56 34.11 -15.96
CA ARG A 117 -13.66 33.70 -14.88
C ARG A 117 -13.73 34.71 -13.75
N GLU A 118 -13.77 34.23 -12.52
CA GLU A 118 -13.88 35.05 -11.31
C GLU A 118 -12.57 35.11 -10.49
N CYS A 119 -11.46 34.75 -11.11
CA CYS A 119 -10.10 34.73 -10.55
C CYS A 119 -9.10 35.40 -11.50
N ILE A 120 -7.95 35.83 -10.98
CA ILE A 120 -6.89 36.52 -11.72
C ILE A 120 -5.81 35.53 -12.19
N ILE A 121 -5.27 35.74 -13.39
CA ILE A 121 -4.06 35.05 -13.91
C ILE A 121 -3.06 36.10 -14.39
N GLY A 122 -1.86 36.11 -13.83
CA GLY A 122 -0.80 37.05 -14.20
C GLY A 122 -1.06 38.45 -13.67
N THR A 123 -1.15 39.46 -14.55
CA THR A 123 -1.32 40.86 -14.13
C THR A 123 -2.76 41.17 -13.71
N LYS A 124 -2.90 42.05 -12.71
CA LYS A 124 -4.19 42.41 -12.11
C LYS A 124 -5.07 43.33 -12.99
N ASP A 125 -4.55 43.80 -14.13
CA ASP A 125 -5.17 44.87 -14.93
C ASP A 125 -6.25 44.39 -15.92
N ASN A 126 -6.26 43.10 -16.24
CA ASN A 126 -7.09 42.54 -17.32
C ASN A 126 -8.34 41.78 -16.83
N TYR A 127 -8.69 41.90 -15.56
CA TYR A 127 -9.90 41.27 -15.03
C TYR A 127 -11.16 41.86 -15.70
N ARG A 128 -12.06 40.98 -16.17
CA ARG A 128 -13.32 41.33 -16.85
C ARG A 128 -14.51 40.51 -16.33
N GLY A 129 -14.35 39.82 -15.20
CA GLY A 129 -15.40 39.04 -14.55
C GLY A 129 -16.47 39.91 -13.89
N ARG A 130 -17.28 39.31 -13.01
CA ARG A 130 -18.53 39.89 -12.50
C ARG A 130 -18.54 40.16 -11.00
N ARG A 131 -17.39 40.05 -10.33
CA ARG A 131 -17.27 40.44 -8.92
C ARG A 131 -17.83 41.85 -8.73
N SER A 132 -18.84 41.99 -7.88
CA SER A 132 -19.57 43.23 -7.63
C SER A 132 -19.61 43.62 -6.15
N TRP A 133 -18.64 43.11 -5.38
CA TRP A 133 -18.45 43.43 -3.98
C TRP A 133 -16.96 43.46 -3.62
N THR A 134 -16.65 44.27 -2.61
CA THR A 134 -15.28 44.54 -2.15
C THR A 134 -14.74 43.41 -1.27
N LYS A 135 -13.45 43.47 -0.87
CA LYS A 135 -12.88 42.52 0.10
C LYS A 135 -13.58 42.56 1.47
N SER A 136 -14.12 43.71 1.86
CA SER A 136 -14.91 43.90 3.08
C SER A 136 -16.40 43.59 2.87
N ASN A 137 -16.75 42.92 1.78
CA ASN A 137 -18.10 42.50 1.43
C ASN A 137 -19.09 43.68 1.24
N ILE A 138 -18.60 44.84 0.83
CA ILE A 138 -19.43 46.02 0.52
C ILE A 138 -19.85 45.94 -0.95
N THR A 139 -21.12 46.21 -1.24
CA THR A 139 -21.62 46.18 -2.63
C THR A 139 -21.02 47.34 -3.42
N CYS A 140 -20.66 47.08 -4.67
CA CYS A 140 -20.13 48.10 -5.56
C CYS A 140 -21.25 49.02 -6.08
N GLN A 141 -20.94 50.31 -6.20
CA GLN A 141 -21.71 51.28 -6.97
C GLN A 141 -21.48 51.04 -8.47
N ALA A 142 -22.53 51.24 -9.29
CA ALA A 142 -22.41 51.13 -10.73
C ALA A 142 -21.53 52.23 -11.32
N TRP A 143 -20.69 51.91 -12.29
CA TRP A 143 -19.78 52.89 -12.93
C TRP A 143 -20.52 53.99 -13.72
N SER A 144 -21.78 53.76 -14.06
CA SER A 144 -22.66 54.76 -14.69
C SER A 144 -23.40 55.63 -13.68
N ASP A 145 -23.38 55.26 -12.39
CA ASP A 145 -24.04 55.97 -11.32
C ASP A 145 -23.05 56.91 -10.63
N ASN A 146 -23.49 58.14 -10.32
CA ASN A 146 -22.73 59.16 -9.60
C ASN A 146 -23.45 59.66 -8.34
N ASN A 147 -24.51 58.98 -7.90
CA ASN A 147 -25.40 59.46 -6.83
C ASN A 147 -24.82 59.35 -5.41
N ILE A 148 -23.99 58.33 -5.12
CA ILE A 148 -23.41 58.11 -3.78
C ILE A 148 -21.98 58.67 -3.75
N ASN A 149 -21.08 58.05 -4.51
CA ASN A 149 -19.71 58.49 -4.67
C ASN A 149 -19.53 59.09 -6.08
N GLU A 150 -19.44 60.43 -6.17
CA GLU A 150 -19.19 61.10 -7.46
C GLU A 150 -17.79 60.76 -8.00
N HIS A 151 -17.67 60.40 -9.29
CA HIS A 151 -16.40 60.03 -9.90
C HIS A 151 -16.29 60.30 -11.40
N THR A 152 -15.06 60.21 -11.94
CA THR A 152 -14.76 60.48 -13.35
C THR A 152 -14.67 59.24 -14.23
N PHE A 153 -14.58 58.04 -13.64
CA PHE A 153 -14.52 56.77 -14.37
C PHE A 153 -15.92 56.32 -14.77
N SER A 154 -16.36 56.71 -15.97
CA SER A 154 -17.64 56.28 -16.55
C SER A 154 -17.45 55.43 -17.81
N PRO A 155 -18.42 54.57 -18.17
CA PRO A 155 -18.36 53.76 -19.39
C PRO A 155 -18.18 54.60 -20.65
N ASP A 156 -18.80 55.78 -20.71
CA ASP A 156 -18.73 56.70 -21.85
C ASP A 156 -17.35 57.34 -22.02
N ARG A 157 -16.67 57.64 -20.90
CA ARG A 157 -15.32 58.24 -20.91
C ARG A 157 -14.22 57.21 -21.10
N TYR A 158 -14.43 55.98 -20.62
CA TYR A 158 -13.44 54.89 -20.67
C TYR A 158 -14.00 53.60 -21.32
N PRO A 159 -14.41 53.64 -22.60
CA PRO A 159 -15.11 52.54 -23.27
C PRO A 159 -14.26 51.26 -23.45
N THR A 160 -12.93 51.38 -23.36
CA THR A 160 -11.99 50.24 -23.47
C THR A 160 -11.78 49.49 -22.15
N GLN A 161 -12.21 50.08 -21.01
CA GLN A 161 -11.99 49.53 -19.67
C GLN A 161 -13.08 48.54 -19.22
N ASP A 162 -14.13 48.34 -20.04
CA ASP A 162 -15.24 47.43 -19.73
C ASP A 162 -15.90 47.73 -18.38
N LEU A 163 -16.10 49.03 -18.07
CA LEU A 163 -16.76 49.52 -16.84
C LEU A 163 -18.26 49.23 -16.87
N ARG A 164 -18.65 47.96 -16.88
CA ARG A 164 -20.06 47.54 -16.94
C ARG A 164 -20.64 47.34 -15.55
N GLU A 165 -21.92 47.70 -15.41
CA GLU A 165 -22.66 47.56 -14.16
C GLU A 165 -21.85 48.12 -12.99
N ASN A 166 -21.77 47.39 -11.90
CA ASN A 166 -20.94 47.66 -10.74
C ASN A 166 -19.79 46.65 -10.59
N PHE A 167 -19.32 46.06 -11.70
CA PHE A 167 -18.26 45.04 -11.62
C PHE A 167 -16.89 45.64 -11.33
N CYS A 168 -16.09 44.98 -10.51
CA CYS A 168 -14.75 45.41 -10.15
C CYS A 168 -13.83 45.52 -11.37
N ARG A 169 -13.11 46.63 -11.51
CA ARG A 169 -12.19 46.91 -12.63
C ARG A 169 -10.95 47.64 -12.14
N ASN A 170 -9.92 47.72 -12.98
CA ASN A 170 -8.69 48.44 -12.66
C ASN A 170 -8.37 49.53 -13.70
N PRO A 171 -9.21 50.57 -13.87
CA PRO A 171 -9.05 51.54 -14.96
C PRO A 171 -7.78 52.41 -14.84
N ASN A 172 -7.21 52.52 -13.64
CA ASN A 172 -6.01 53.29 -13.33
C ASN A 172 -4.74 52.44 -13.13
N ASN A 173 -4.78 51.12 -13.41
CA ASN A 173 -3.68 50.18 -13.16
C ASN A 173 -3.13 50.23 -11.74
N ASP A 174 -4.03 50.28 -10.76
CA ASP A 174 -3.70 50.24 -9.33
C ASP A 174 -2.96 48.93 -8.98
N PRO A 175 -1.86 48.97 -8.20
CA PRO A 175 -1.11 47.77 -7.80
C PRO A 175 -1.91 46.84 -6.86
N GLY A 176 -2.91 47.36 -6.14
CA GLY A 176 -3.87 46.58 -5.36
C GLY A 176 -4.71 45.65 -6.24
N GLY A 177 -5.02 46.07 -7.47
CA GLY A 177 -5.75 45.31 -8.47
C GLY A 177 -7.16 45.85 -8.70
N PRO A 178 -8.11 45.01 -9.16
CA PRO A 178 -9.47 45.46 -9.43
C PRO A 178 -10.18 45.95 -8.17
N TRP A 179 -10.78 47.12 -8.29
CA TRP A 179 -11.51 47.83 -7.24
C TRP A 179 -12.85 48.34 -7.80
N CYS A 180 -13.70 48.85 -6.91
CA CYS A 180 -14.92 49.55 -7.29
C CYS A 180 -15.21 50.70 -6.32
N TYR A 181 -16.00 51.67 -6.76
CA TYR A 181 -16.66 52.58 -5.83
C TYR A 181 -17.71 51.80 -5.05
N THR A 182 -17.92 52.13 -3.78
CA THR A 182 -18.83 51.35 -2.92
C THR A 182 -20.17 52.06 -2.74
N THR A 183 -21.19 51.31 -2.33
CA THR A 183 -22.48 51.88 -1.92
C THR A 183 -22.47 52.47 -0.51
N ASP A 184 -21.38 52.30 0.26
CA ASP A 184 -21.20 52.92 1.57
C ASP A 184 -20.54 54.31 1.40
N PRO A 185 -21.20 55.41 1.82
CA PRO A 185 -20.63 56.75 1.73
C PRO A 185 -19.36 56.93 2.59
N ASN A 186 -19.13 56.09 3.60
CA ASN A 186 -17.94 56.14 4.44
C ASN A 186 -16.72 55.47 3.79
N VAL A 187 -16.94 54.61 2.80
CA VAL A 187 -15.88 53.89 2.07
C VAL A 187 -16.00 54.23 0.60
N ARG A 188 -15.33 55.30 0.17
CA ARG A 188 -15.44 55.80 -1.21
C ARG A 188 -15.13 54.74 -2.28
N ALA A 189 -14.02 54.02 -2.12
CA ALA A 189 -13.61 52.94 -3.01
C ALA A 189 -12.77 51.92 -2.24
N GLU A 190 -12.86 50.65 -2.64
CA GLU A 190 -12.09 49.56 -2.02
C GLU A 190 -11.76 48.48 -3.07
N GLU A 191 -10.64 47.79 -2.87
CA GLU A 191 -10.26 46.63 -3.66
C GLU A 191 -11.20 45.43 -3.46
N CYS A 192 -11.35 44.60 -4.49
CA CYS A 192 -12.34 43.52 -4.46
C CYS A 192 -11.88 42.18 -3.89
N GLY A 193 -10.58 42.04 -3.56
CA GLY A 193 -10.03 40.83 -2.95
C GLY A 193 -10.18 39.59 -3.83
N LEU A 194 -9.93 39.72 -5.14
CA LEU A 194 -10.06 38.61 -6.08
C LEU A 194 -8.93 37.58 -5.87
N PRO A 195 -9.24 36.28 -5.78
CA PRO A 195 -8.22 35.25 -5.64
C PRO A 195 -7.44 35.07 -6.95
N GLN A 196 -6.19 34.63 -6.82
CA GLN A 196 -5.46 34.08 -7.97
C GLN A 196 -6.10 32.75 -8.38
N CYS A 197 -6.15 32.44 -9.68
CA CYS A 197 -6.68 31.15 -10.13
C CYS A 197 -5.86 29.95 -9.64
N SER A 198 -4.59 30.19 -9.28
CA SER A 198 -3.73 29.20 -8.60
C SER A 198 -4.17 28.91 -7.17
N GLN A 199 -5.00 29.77 -6.56
CA GLN A 199 -5.45 29.70 -5.16
C GLN A 199 -6.96 29.50 -5.01
N GLU A 200 -7.77 29.78 -6.04
CA GLU A 200 -9.23 29.59 -6.02
C GLU A 200 -9.61 28.13 -5.78
N VAL A 201 -8.88 27.21 -6.41
CA VAL A 201 -9.00 25.77 -6.18
C VAL A 201 -7.60 25.27 -5.89
N CYS A 202 -7.41 24.66 -4.73
CA CYS A 202 -6.14 24.08 -4.32
C CYS A 202 -6.02 22.62 -4.78
N ILE A 203 -4.80 22.08 -4.80
CA ILE A 203 -4.53 20.68 -5.08
C ILE A 203 -4.51 19.89 -3.76
N THR A 204 -5.16 18.73 -3.78
CA THR A 204 -4.90 17.64 -2.84
C THR A 204 -3.96 16.64 -3.50
N CYS A 205 -3.15 15.95 -2.70
CA CYS A 205 -2.21 14.95 -3.20
C CYS A 205 -1.31 15.50 -4.31
N ASN A 206 -1.38 14.91 -5.52
CA ASN A 206 -0.62 15.36 -6.69
C ASN A 206 -1.52 16.09 -7.72
N GLY A 207 -2.76 16.41 -7.37
CA GLY A 207 -3.70 17.16 -8.20
C GLY A 207 -4.36 16.35 -9.32
N GLU A 208 -4.52 15.04 -9.16
CA GLU A 208 -5.26 14.18 -10.09
C GLU A 208 -6.71 14.65 -10.28
N ASP A 209 -7.34 15.08 -9.19
CA ASP A 209 -8.71 15.58 -9.16
C ASP A 209 -8.80 17.10 -9.25
N TYR A 210 -7.69 17.77 -9.55
CA TYR A 210 -7.71 19.21 -9.78
C TYR A 210 -8.60 19.57 -10.97
N ARG A 211 -9.60 20.41 -10.75
CA ARG A 211 -10.54 20.92 -11.78
C ARG A 211 -10.55 22.44 -11.90
N GLY A 212 -9.58 23.13 -11.30
CA GLY A 212 -9.47 24.58 -11.37
C GLY A 212 -9.16 25.12 -12.77
N LYS A 213 -9.21 26.45 -12.90
CA LYS A 213 -9.16 27.19 -14.18
C LYS A 213 -7.78 27.76 -14.53
N MET A 214 -6.73 27.30 -13.85
CA MET A 214 -5.34 27.67 -14.16
C MET A 214 -4.99 27.21 -15.59
N ASP A 215 -4.58 28.12 -16.46
CA ASP A 215 -4.22 27.85 -17.86
C ASP A 215 -2.87 28.47 -18.27
N GLN A 216 -2.03 28.75 -17.27
CA GLN A 216 -0.64 29.14 -17.43
C GLN A 216 0.27 28.24 -16.60
N THR A 217 1.51 28.08 -17.06
CA THR A 217 2.55 27.33 -16.36
C THR A 217 3.20 28.17 -15.26
N GLU A 218 4.05 27.57 -14.43
CA GLU A 218 4.81 28.27 -13.39
C GLU A 218 5.72 29.39 -13.93
N SER A 219 6.26 29.25 -15.14
CA SER A 219 6.99 30.34 -15.83
C SER A 219 6.09 31.34 -16.58
N GLY A 220 4.76 31.24 -16.45
CA GLY A 220 3.80 32.14 -17.09
C GLY A 220 3.51 31.84 -18.56
N LYS A 221 3.91 30.67 -19.08
CA LYS A 221 3.60 30.28 -20.46
C LYS A 221 2.15 29.86 -20.58
N GLU A 222 1.50 30.24 -21.68
CA GLU A 222 0.12 29.85 -21.94
C GLU A 222 0.03 28.36 -22.32
N CYS A 223 -0.93 27.67 -21.72
CA CYS A 223 -1.16 26.25 -22.00
C CYS A 223 -1.74 26.05 -23.40
N GLN A 224 -1.27 25.03 -24.10
CA GLN A 224 -1.88 24.45 -25.28
C GLN A 224 -3.18 23.72 -24.89
N ARG A 225 -4.20 23.80 -25.76
CA ARG A 225 -5.46 23.08 -25.57
C ARG A 225 -5.28 21.57 -25.71
N TRP A 226 -5.89 20.80 -24.82
CA TRP A 226 -5.90 19.33 -24.87
C TRP A 226 -6.55 18.77 -26.14
N ASP A 227 -7.49 19.52 -26.74
CA ASP A 227 -8.10 19.17 -28.03
C ASP A 227 -7.30 19.66 -29.25
N SER A 228 -6.12 20.26 -29.05
CA SER A 228 -5.20 20.70 -30.09
C SER A 228 -4.00 19.76 -30.22
N THR A 229 -3.54 19.54 -31.45
CA THR A 229 -2.30 18.79 -31.73
C THR A 229 -1.15 19.72 -32.14
N ARG A 230 -1.23 21.00 -31.79
CA ARG A 230 -0.24 22.04 -32.16
C ARG A 230 0.00 22.99 -30.98
N PRO A 231 1.24 23.48 -30.78
CA PRO A 231 2.45 23.08 -31.52
C PRO A 231 2.87 21.63 -31.27
N HIS A 232 2.52 21.06 -30.11
CA HIS A 232 2.95 19.73 -29.71
C HIS A 232 1.89 18.69 -30.01
N LYS A 233 2.26 17.59 -30.69
CA LYS A 233 1.37 16.43 -30.84
C LYS A 233 1.46 15.59 -29.56
N HIS A 234 0.32 15.14 -29.04
CA HIS A 234 0.26 14.33 -27.83
C HIS A 234 -0.90 13.33 -27.83
N HIS A 235 -0.86 12.38 -26.89
CA HIS A 235 -1.82 11.28 -26.78
C HIS A 235 -3.01 11.60 -25.85
N PHE A 236 -2.87 12.57 -24.95
CA PHE A 236 -3.93 13.02 -24.02
C PHE A 236 -5.06 13.80 -24.70
N GLN A 237 -5.81 13.13 -25.58
CA GLN A 237 -6.95 13.72 -26.26
C GLN A 237 -8.23 13.57 -25.41
N PRO A 238 -9.05 14.62 -25.22
CA PRO A 238 -10.24 14.57 -24.38
C PRO A 238 -11.24 13.49 -24.78
N LYS A 239 -11.34 13.19 -26.08
CA LYS A 239 -12.22 12.12 -26.60
C LYS A 239 -11.83 10.73 -26.11
N ARG A 240 -10.53 10.48 -25.89
CA ARG A 240 -9.96 9.21 -25.41
C ARG A 240 -9.96 9.14 -23.88
N TYR A 241 -9.73 10.26 -23.20
CA TYR A 241 -9.65 10.35 -21.74
C TYR A 241 -10.83 11.14 -21.15
N ARG A 242 -12.06 10.70 -21.41
CA ARG A 242 -13.28 11.43 -21.02
C ARG A 242 -13.41 11.67 -19.50
N GLN A 243 -12.93 10.72 -18.69
CA GLN A 243 -13.00 10.79 -17.23
C GLN A 243 -11.96 11.74 -16.60
N LYS A 244 -10.95 12.20 -17.36
CA LYS A 244 -9.85 13.03 -16.85
C LYS A 244 -10.12 14.54 -16.92
N ASP A 245 -11.32 14.95 -17.32
CA ASP A 245 -11.72 16.36 -17.51
C ASP A 245 -10.65 17.21 -18.21
N LEU A 246 -10.15 16.73 -19.35
CA LEU A 246 -9.18 17.46 -20.17
C LEU A 246 -9.86 18.62 -20.92
N LYS A 247 -10.43 19.55 -20.17
CA LYS A 247 -11.21 20.68 -20.68
C LYS A 247 -10.28 21.82 -21.12
N ASP A 248 -10.52 22.33 -22.32
CA ASP A 248 -9.78 23.45 -22.93
C ASP A 248 -8.25 23.28 -22.83
N ASN A 249 -7.56 24.23 -22.21
CA ASN A 249 -6.13 24.23 -21.91
C ASN A 249 -5.86 24.39 -20.41
N TYR A 250 -6.80 23.98 -19.55
CA TYR A 250 -6.58 24.06 -18.11
C TYR A 250 -5.54 23.03 -17.66
N CYS A 251 -4.73 23.37 -16.67
CA CYS A 251 -3.75 22.47 -16.07
C CYS A 251 -4.46 21.24 -15.48
N ARG A 252 -3.93 20.05 -15.74
CA ARG A 252 -4.47 18.76 -15.28
C ARG A 252 -3.33 17.80 -14.98
N ASN A 253 -3.63 16.75 -14.21
CA ASN A 253 -2.68 15.67 -13.97
C ASN A 253 -3.27 14.32 -14.45
N PRO A 254 -3.34 14.07 -15.77
CA PRO A 254 -3.96 12.86 -16.29
C PRO A 254 -3.13 11.59 -16.10
N ASP A 255 -1.83 11.72 -15.88
CA ASP A 255 -0.81 10.67 -15.83
C ASP A 255 -0.08 10.58 -14.48
N ASN A 256 -0.70 11.09 -13.41
CA ASN A 256 -0.22 10.95 -12.03
C ASN A 256 1.23 11.42 -11.83
N ARG A 257 1.61 12.53 -12.48
CA ARG A 257 2.88 13.23 -12.22
C ARG A 257 2.87 13.91 -10.86
N LEU A 258 3.99 14.56 -10.54
CA LEU A 258 4.17 15.27 -9.28
C LEU A 258 3.09 16.35 -9.01
N ARG A 259 2.70 17.10 -10.04
CA ARG A 259 1.72 18.20 -9.95
C ARG A 259 0.96 18.35 -11.27
N PRO A 260 -0.18 19.07 -11.30
CA PRO A 260 -0.84 19.40 -12.55
C PRO A 260 0.07 20.16 -13.51
N TRP A 261 -0.08 19.85 -14.79
CA TRP A 261 0.76 20.37 -15.86
C TRP A 261 -0.08 20.60 -17.11
N CYS A 262 0.53 21.21 -18.12
CA CYS A 262 -0.06 21.34 -19.44
C CYS A 262 1.02 21.33 -20.52
N TYR A 263 0.64 20.95 -21.75
CA TYR A 263 1.47 21.28 -22.92
C TYR A 263 1.51 22.80 -23.07
N THR A 264 2.61 23.38 -23.53
CA THR A 264 2.70 24.84 -23.70
C THR A 264 2.50 25.26 -25.16
N VAL A 265 2.13 26.52 -25.40
CA VAL A 265 2.13 27.07 -26.77
C VAL A 265 3.51 27.46 -27.28
N ASP A 266 4.56 27.39 -26.44
CA ASP A 266 5.94 27.62 -26.83
C ASP A 266 6.50 26.37 -27.55
N PRO A 267 6.93 26.48 -28.82
CA PRO A 267 7.56 25.37 -29.53
C PRO A 267 8.81 24.79 -28.85
N LYS A 268 9.49 25.56 -27.98
CA LYS A 268 10.71 25.12 -27.28
C LYS A 268 10.43 24.37 -25.99
N THR A 269 9.25 24.55 -25.39
CA THR A 269 8.88 23.91 -24.12
C THR A 269 7.65 23.04 -24.37
N PRO A 270 7.81 21.72 -24.60
CA PRO A 270 6.69 20.83 -24.87
C PRO A 270 5.59 20.90 -23.81
N TRP A 271 5.98 20.80 -22.54
CA TRP A 271 5.09 20.85 -21.39
C TRP A 271 5.83 21.42 -20.19
N GLU A 272 5.08 21.88 -19.19
CA GLU A 272 5.62 22.43 -17.95
C GLU A 272 4.58 22.28 -16.82
N TYR A 273 5.04 22.28 -15.56
CA TYR A 273 4.16 22.27 -14.40
C TYR A 273 3.44 23.62 -14.24
N CYS A 274 2.29 23.57 -13.57
CA CYS A 274 1.55 24.75 -13.17
C CYS A 274 1.74 25.02 -11.68
N ASP A 275 1.88 26.29 -11.32
CA ASP A 275 1.98 26.72 -9.93
C ASP A 275 0.57 26.88 -9.34
N ILE A 276 0.14 25.89 -8.56
CA ILE A 276 -1.20 25.82 -7.94
C ILE A 276 -0.99 25.51 -6.46
N SER A 277 -1.72 26.21 -5.59
CA SER A 277 -1.60 26.05 -4.14
C SER A 277 -2.03 24.66 -3.69
N VAL A 278 -1.37 24.14 -2.67
CA VAL A 278 -1.80 22.93 -1.94
C VAL A 278 -2.86 23.34 -0.93
N CYS A 279 -3.86 22.50 -0.69
CA CYS A 279 -4.88 22.79 0.31
C CYS A 279 -4.28 22.76 1.73
N ASP A 280 -4.63 23.75 2.56
CA ASP A 280 -4.33 23.76 3.99
C ASP A 280 -5.25 22.78 4.73
N SER A 281 -5.03 21.49 4.50
CA SER A 281 -5.63 20.43 5.31
C SER A 281 -4.53 19.78 6.11
N ASP A 282 -4.65 19.84 7.44
CA ASP A 282 -3.95 18.93 8.35
C ASP A 282 -4.07 17.50 7.80
N SER A 283 -2.98 16.77 7.88
CA SER A 283 -2.81 15.40 7.38
C SER A 283 -3.63 14.36 8.15
N SER A 284 -4.91 14.61 8.40
CA SER A 284 -5.77 13.74 9.21
C SER A 284 -7.28 13.98 9.02
N GLU A 285 -7.77 14.23 7.80
CA GLU A 285 -9.14 13.85 7.45
C GLU A 285 -9.09 12.59 6.59
N ASP A 286 -9.15 11.49 7.34
CA ASP A 286 -9.46 10.13 6.92
C ASP A 286 -10.84 10.15 6.25
N THR A 287 -10.86 10.56 4.98
CA THR A 287 -11.98 10.20 4.11
C THR A 287 -11.86 8.69 3.94
N ASP A 288 -12.94 7.95 4.23
CA ASP A 288 -13.12 6.52 3.96
C ASP A 288 -12.78 6.20 2.49
N VAL A 289 -11.49 6.17 2.16
CA VAL A 289 -11.00 5.61 0.92
C VAL A 289 -11.10 4.12 1.13
N ASN A 290 -11.87 3.46 0.28
CA ASN A 290 -12.07 2.02 0.31
C ASN A 290 -10.74 1.33 0.00
N VAL A 291 -9.86 1.24 0.99
CA VAL A 291 -8.48 0.77 0.86
C VAL A 291 -8.49 -0.74 0.94
N THR A 292 -7.77 -1.37 0.01
CA THR A 292 -7.65 -2.82 -0.03
C THR A 292 -6.24 -3.25 0.42
N THR A 293 -6.17 -4.14 1.40
CA THR A 293 -4.89 -4.67 1.91
C THR A 293 -4.58 -6.07 1.42
N SER A 294 -5.61 -6.87 1.15
CA SER A 294 -5.48 -8.28 0.75
C SER A 294 -5.70 -8.52 -0.75
N CYS A 295 -6.35 -7.60 -1.46
CA CYS A 295 -6.67 -7.71 -2.88
C CYS A 295 -6.54 -6.35 -3.58
N VAL A 296 -6.63 -6.33 -4.91
CA VAL A 296 -6.59 -5.13 -5.76
C VAL A 296 -7.98 -4.85 -6.32
N GLN A 297 -8.48 -3.63 -6.12
CA GLN A 297 -9.67 -3.14 -6.81
C GLN A 297 -9.27 -2.29 -8.03
N GLY A 298 -9.96 -2.45 -9.16
CA GLY A 298 -9.64 -1.75 -10.40
C GLY A 298 -8.17 -1.90 -10.83
N LYS A 299 -7.41 -0.80 -10.80
CA LYS A 299 -5.97 -0.75 -11.12
C LYS A 299 -5.06 -0.90 -9.88
N GLY A 300 -5.60 -0.87 -8.67
CA GLY A 300 -4.81 -0.98 -7.43
C GLY A 300 -4.07 0.29 -7.01
N THR A 301 -4.57 1.47 -7.37
CA THR A 301 -4.04 2.77 -6.91
C THR A 301 -4.29 3.02 -5.42
N ASP A 302 -5.31 2.36 -4.89
CA ASP A 302 -5.81 2.30 -3.52
C ASP A 302 -5.29 1.08 -2.74
N TYR A 303 -4.54 0.18 -3.38
CA TYR A 303 -3.93 -0.96 -2.71
C TYR A 303 -2.90 -0.48 -1.67
N ARG A 304 -3.04 -0.94 -0.42
CA ARG A 304 -2.15 -0.62 0.71
C ARG A 304 -1.67 -1.87 1.45
N GLY A 305 -1.66 -3.02 0.78
CA GLY A 305 -1.15 -4.25 1.38
C GLY A 305 0.37 -4.27 1.54
N THR A 306 0.88 -5.32 2.18
CA THR A 306 2.31 -5.47 2.55
C THR A 306 3.10 -6.32 1.56
N MET A 307 2.54 -6.62 0.39
CA MET A 307 3.21 -7.42 -0.62
C MET A 307 4.46 -6.70 -1.13
N ASN A 308 5.63 -7.33 -1.10
CA ASN A 308 6.91 -6.70 -1.49
C ASN A 308 7.84 -7.62 -2.29
N VAL A 309 7.28 -8.65 -2.91
CA VAL A 309 7.99 -9.60 -3.77
C VAL A 309 7.17 -9.78 -5.03
N THR A 310 7.82 -9.99 -6.18
CA THR A 310 7.16 -10.18 -7.48
C THR A 310 6.68 -11.65 -7.65
N PRO A 311 5.82 -11.97 -8.65
CA PRO A 311 5.43 -13.36 -8.94
C PRO A 311 6.62 -14.30 -9.17
N GLU A 312 7.73 -13.77 -9.68
CA GLU A 312 8.98 -14.48 -9.95
C GLU A 312 9.90 -14.58 -8.72
N GLY A 313 9.46 -14.10 -7.55
CA GLY A 313 10.22 -14.20 -6.30
C GLY A 313 11.29 -13.10 -6.11
N VAL A 314 11.30 -12.06 -6.95
CA VAL A 314 12.27 -10.95 -6.84
C VAL A 314 11.78 -9.93 -5.81
N THR A 315 12.63 -9.55 -4.87
CA THR A 315 12.26 -8.58 -3.83
C THR A 315 12.16 -7.16 -4.40
N CYS A 316 11.20 -6.40 -3.89
CA CYS A 316 11.05 -5.00 -4.22
C CYS A 316 12.13 -4.14 -3.54
N GLN A 317 12.66 -3.16 -4.26
CA GLN A 317 13.46 -2.06 -3.73
C GLN A 317 12.57 -1.12 -2.91
N ARG A 318 13.09 -0.59 -1.80
CA ARG A 318 12.39 0.42 -0.99
C ARG A 318 12.17 1.71 -1.77
N TRP A 319 11.00 2.33 -1.61
CA TRP A 319 10.64 3.57 -2.31
C TRP A 319 11.47 4.79 -1.87
N ASP A 320 12.08 4.75 -0.69
CA ASP A 320 13.02 5.77 -0.21
C ASP A 320 14.48 5.51 -0.65
N SER A 321 14.77 4.36 -1.25
CA SER A 321 16.10 4.01 -1.76
C SER A 321 16.29 4.48 -3.20
N GLN A 322 17.51 4.90 -3.55
CA GLN A 322 17.92 5.25 -4.91
C GLN A 322 18.87 4.23 -5.54
N SER A 323 18.96 3.04 -4.95
CA SER A 323 19.81 1.93 -5.39
C SER A 323 19.07 0.58 -5.25
N PRO A 324 19.20 -0.36 -6.21
CA PRO A 324 20.00 -0.26 -7.44
C PRO A 324 19.42 0.70 -8.50
N HIS A 325 18.13 1.03 -8.42
CA HIS A 325 17.46 1.87 -9.40
C HIS A 325 17.17 3.26 -8.84
N ASN A 326 17.80 4.29 -9.40
CA ASN A 326 17.44 5.68 -9.12
C ASN A 326 16.07 6.02 -9.75
N HIS A 327 15.18 6.70 -9.02
CA HIS A 327 13.82 7.02 -9.47
C HIS A 327 13.19 8.23 -8.78
N SER A 328 12.16 8.81 -9.41
CA SER A 328 11.43 10.00 -8.92
C SER A 328 10.27 9.72 -7.96
N PHE A 329 9.86 8.46 -7.79
CA PHE A 329 8.75 8.03 -6.93
C PHE A 329 9.15 8.00 -5.45
N LEU A 330 9.45 9.17 -4.89
CA LEU A 330 9.82 9.31 -3.49
C LEU A 330 8.58 9.53 -2.61
N PRO A 331 8.56 9.02 -1.35
CA PRO A 331 7.40 9.16 -0.46
C PRO A 331 7.02 10.63 -0.19
N GLN A 332 8.02 11.51 -0.09
CA GLN A 332 7.84 12.94 0.11
C GLN A 332 7.11 13.63 -1.06
N ASN A 333 7.30 13.11 -2.27
CA ASN A 333 6.74 13.65 -3.51
C ASN A 333 5.32 13.11 -3.78
N PHE A 334 4.99 11.93 -3.25
CA PHE A 334 3.75 11.21 -3.50
C PHE A 334 3.05 10.84 -2.19
N LYS A 335 2.79 11.85 -1.35
CA LYS A 335 2.27 11.68 0.02
C LYS A 335 1.03 10.79 0.11
N CYS A 336 0.10 10.90 -0.84
CA CYS A 336 -1.14 10.13 -0.83
C CYS A 336 -1.03 8.72 -1.44
N LYS A 337 0.14 8.35 -1.98
CA LYS A 337 0.33 7.04 -2.62
C LYS A 337 0.83 5.97 -1.65
N ASP A 338 1.09 6.33 -0.38
CA ASP A 338 1.60 5.42 0.65
C ASP A 338 2.82 4.62 0.15
N LEU A 339 3.83 5.32 -0.34
CA LEU A 339 5.07 4.70 -0.78
C LEU A 339 5.94 4.31 0.42
N THR A 340 5.40 3.49 1.31
CA THR A 340 6.07 3.03 2.53
C THR A 340 6.86 1.75 2.25
N GLU A 341 8.01 1.61 2.92
CA GLU A 341 8.90 0.46 2.80
C GLU A 341 9.21 0.10 1.33
N ASN A 342 9.11 -1.17 0.97
CA ASN A 342 9.26 -1.70 -0.39
C ASN A 342 7.96 -2.36 -0.90
N TYR A 343 6.81 -1.97 -0.38
CA TYR A 343 5.55 -2.61 -0.75
C TYR A 343 5.14 -2.27 -2.19
N CYS A 344 4.50 -3.22 -2.88
CA CYS A 344 3.91 -3.02 -4.20
C CYS A 344 2.86 -1.90 -4.14
N ARG A 345 3.02 -0.90 -5.01
CA ARG A 345 2.13 0.26 -5.09
C ARG A 345 1.86 0.60 -6.54
N ASN A 346 0.86 1.44 -6.79
CA ASN A 346 0.57 1.92 -8.13
C ASN A 346 0.51 3.46 -8.16
N PRO A 347 1.66 4.15 -7.97
CA PRO A 347 1.68 5.61 -7.90
C PRO A 347 1.37 6.29 -9.23
N ASP A 348 1.70 5.65 -10.35
CA ASP A 348 1.55 6.18 -11.71
C ASP A 348 0.22 5.78 -12.38
N GLY A 349 -0.58 4.92 -11.77
CA GLY A 349 -1.87 4.47 -12.34
C GLY A 349 -1.71 3.50 -13.51
N ALA A 350 -0.63 2.73 -13.51
CA ALA A 350 -0.44 1.55 -14.34
C ALA A 350 -1.60 0.54 -14.18
N ASP A 351 -1.57 -0.55 -14.95
CA ASP A 351 -2.67 -1.52 -14.94
C ASP A 351 -2.65 -2.46 -13.72
N HIS A 352 -1.53 -2.55 -13.01
CA HIS A 352 -1.36 -3.36 -11.80
C HIS A 352 -0.42 -2.64 -10.82
N PRO A 353 -0.48 -2.94 -9.49
CA PRO A 353 0.58 -2.57 -8.57
C PRO A 353 1.93 -3.15 -9.02
N TRP A 354 2.98 -2.40 -8.77
CA TRP A 354 4.34 -2.72 -9.17
C TRP A 354 5.33 -2.17 -8.13
N CYS A 355 6.60 -2.53 -8.29
CA CYS A 355 7.69 -1.96 -7.52
C CYS A 355 8.97 -1.90 -8.36
N PHE A 356 9.91 -1.05 -7.97
CA PHE A 356 11.30 -1.22 -8.39
C PHE A 356 11.83 -2.51 -7.78
N THR A 357 12.70 -3.25 -8.46
CA THR A 357 13.21 -4.52 -7.94
C THR A 357 14.63 -4.37 -7.38
N THR A 358 15.05 -5.30 -6.51
CA THR A 358 16.44 -5.36 -6.04
C THR A 358 17.40 -5.97 -7.07
N ASP A 359 16.91 -6.51 -8.18
CA ASP A 359 17.74 -7.01 -9.29
C ASP A 359 18.19 -5.85 -10.19
N PRO A 360 19.51 -5.59 -10.34
CA PRO A 360 20.03 -4.57 -11.25
C PRO A 360 19.61 -4.77 -12.71
N ASN A 361 19.30 -6.00 -13.13
CA ASN A 361 18.89 -6.33 -14.50
C ASN A 361 17.38 -6.20 -14.74
N GLN A 362 16.57 -6.12 -13.68
CA GLN A 362 15.13 -5.97 -13.76
C GLN A 362 14.69 -4.68 -13.05
N ARG A 363 14.53 -3.58 -13.80
CA ARG A 363 14.24 -2.28 -13.18
C ARG A 363 12.90 -2.23 -12.43
N ILE A 364 11.84 -2.75 -13.05
CA ILE A 364 10.46 -2.73 -12.52
C ILE A 364 9.85 -4.11 -12.74
N ALA A 365 8.99 -4.54 -11.81
CA ALA A 365 8.17 -5.73 -11.98
C ALA A 365 6.76 -5.52 -11.43
N ASN A 366 5.79 -6.20 -12.06
CA ASN A 366 4.37 -6.11 -11.70
C ASN A 366 4.02 -7.15 -10.62
N CYS A 367 3.30 -6.74 -9.60
CA CYS A 367 2.84 -7.62 -8.52
C CYS A 367 1.49 -8.27 -8.89
N THR A 368 1.47 -9.07 -9.95
CA THR A 368 0.24 -9.66 -10.52
C THR A 368 -0.34 -10.82 -9.70
N HIS A 369 0.40 -11.34 -8.72
CA HIS A 369 -0.07 -12.37 -7.80
C HIS A 369 -0.97 -11.82 -6.69
N ILE A 370 -1.16 -10.49 -6.61
CA ILE A 370 -2.14 -9.89 -5.70
C ILE A 370 -3.55 -10.15 -6.29
N PRO A 371 -4.47 -10.80 -5.54
CA PRO A 371 -5.79 -11.17 -6.06
C PRO A 371 -6.66 -9.94 -6.35
N ARG A 372 -7.64 -10.03 -7.25
CA ARG A 372 -8.60 -8.94 -7.53
C ARG A 372 -9.84 -9.04 -6.65
N CYS A 373 -10.31 -7.93 -6.11
CA CYS A 373 -11.46 -7.91 -5.19
C CYS A 373 -12.80 -8.20 -5.89
N ASP A 374 -12.97 -7.73 -7.14
CA ASP A 374 -14.20 -7.91 -7.92
C ASP A 374 -14.28 -9.27 -8.66
N ALA A 375 -13.33 -10.17 -8.40
CA ALA A 375 -13.44 -11.55 -8.86
C ALA A 375 -14.47 -12.26 -7.98
N GLU A 376 -15.76 -12.13 -8.33
CA GLU A 376 -16.83 -12.95 -7.76
C GLU A 376 -16.40 -14.42 -7.77
N ALA A 377 -16.31 -15.00 -6.56
CA ALA A 377 -16.64 -16.39 -6.25
C ALA A 377 -16.10 -17.48 -7.20
N THR A 378 -14.87 -17.34 -7.70
CA THR A 378 -14.13 -18.46 -8.33
C THR A 378 -12.69 -18.58 -7.84
N GLN A 379 -12.33 -17.99 -6.69
CA GLN A 379 -11.43 -18.72 -5.81
C GLN A 379 -12.20 -19.94 -5.32
N LYS A 380 -12.12 -21.03 -6.09
CA LYS A 380 -12.26 -22.38 -5.57
C LYS A 380 -11.51 -22.33 -4.25
N ILE A 381 -12.20 -22.47 -3.12
CA ILE A 381 -11.51 -22.65 -1.84
C ILE A 381 -10.65 -23.87 -2.08
N GLU A 382 -9.35 -23.66 -2.33
CA GLU A 382 -8.41 -24.74 -2.48
C GLU A 382 -8.32 -25.34 -1.09
N CYS A 383 -9.08 -26.40 -0.90
CA CYS A 383 -9.08 -27.21 0.29
C CYS A 383 -8.43 -28.55 -0.06
N TYR A 384 -7.97 -29.27 0.95
CA TYR A 384 -7.39 -30.59 0.76
C TYR A 384 -8.17 -31.64 1.57
N GLU A 385 -8.40 -32.79 0.97
CA GLU A 385 -8.95 -33.96 1.68
C GLU A 385 -7.80 -34.69 2.38
N SER A 386 -6.88 -35.24 1.59
CA SER A 386 -5.57 -35.71 2.03
C SER A 386 -4.50 -34.79 1.44
N GLY A 387 -3.56 -34.32 2.26
CA GLY A 387 -2.52 -33.40 1.80
C GLY A 387 -1.66 -34.02 0.69
N GLU A 388 -1.53 -35.35 0.65
CA GLU A 388 -0.75 -36.09 -0.34
C GLU A 388 -1.32 -35.97 -1.77
N THR A 389 -2.64 -35.87 -1.90
CA THR A 389 -3.35 -35.80 -3.18
C THR A 389 -3.62 -34.37 -3.63
N TYR A 390 -3.28 -33.39 -2.80
CA TYR A 390 -3.46 -31.98 -3.13
C TYR A 390 -2.60 -31.56 -4.32
N ARG A 391 -3.24 -31.13 -5.41
CA ARG A 391 -2.61 -30.66 -6.65
C ARG A 391 -3.03 -29.23 -7.04
N GLY A 392 -3.45 -28.43 -6.06
CA GLY A 392 -3.82 -27.02 -6.30
C GLY A 392 -2.62 -26.14 -6.64
N THR A 393 -2.91 -24.85 -6.88
CA THR A 393 -1.94 -23.86 -7.37
C THR A 393 -1.53 -22.83 -6.33
N LEU A 394 -2.01 -22.94 -5.09
CA LEU A 394 -1.54 -22.10 -3.98
C LEU A 394 0.00 -22.17 -3.85
N SER A 395 0.64 -20.99 -3.77
CA SER A 395 2.10 -20.84 -3.66
C SER A 395 2.48 -19.83 -2.56
N ILE A 396 1.67 -19.74 -1.50
CA ILE A 396 1.90 -18.87 -0.36
C ILE A 396 1.70 -19.64 0.94
N THR A 397 2.59 -19.41 1.90
CA THR A 397 2.51 -20.03 3.23
C THR A 397 1.42 -19.37 4.08
N ARG A 398 1.04 -20.00 5.18
CA ARG A 398 0.11 -19.44 6.19
C ARG A 398 0.66 -18.17 6.84
N SER A 399 1.99 -18.04 6.92
CA SER A 399 2.67 -16.82 7.37
C SER A 399 2.76 -15.73 6.30
N GLY A 400 2.15 -15.93 5.12
CA GLY A 400 2.14 -14.97 4.02
C GLY A 400 3.43 -14.90 3.22
N ILE A 401 4.34 -15.88 3.39
CA ILE A 401 5.63 -15.92 2.69
C ILE A 401 5.45 -16.65 1.35
N PRO A 402 5.93 -16.12 0.22
CA PRO A 402 5.90 -16.82 -1.05
C PRO A 402 6.73 -18.11 -1.00
N CYS A 403 6.17 -19.18 -1.56
CA CYS A 403 6.88 -20.44 -1.71
C CYS A 403 8.05 -20.29 -2.70
N ALA A 404 9.16 -20.96 -2.40
CA ALA A 404 10.29 -21.16 -3.30
C ALA A 404 10.02 -22.36 -4.23
N ASP A 405 10.72 -22.37 -5.37
CA ASP A 405 10.62 -23.46 -6.34
C ASP A 405 11.21 -24.76 -5.75
N TRP A 406 10.46 -25.86 -5.83
CA TRP A 406 10.87 -27.16 -5.30
C TRP A 406 12.18 -27.65 -5.92
N SER A 407 12.43 -27.34 -7.19
CA SER A 407 13.65 -27.76 -7.91
C SER A 407 14.94 -27.24 -7.27
N HIS A 408 14.88 -26.15 -6.53
CA HIS A 408 16.06 -25.56 -5.86
C HIS A 408 16.42 -26.24 -4.53
N HIS A 409 15.52 -27.06 -3.98
CA HIS A 409 15.66 -27.65 -2.65
C HIS A 409 15.73 -29.18 -2.66
N ILE A 410 15.61 -29.81 -3.83
CA ILE A 410 15.65 -31.27 -4.01
C ILE A 410 17.01 -31.64 -4.63
N ASN A 411 17.86 -32.35 -3.88
CA ASN A 411 19.10 -32.94 -4.40
C ASN A 411 18.83 -34.38 -4.88
N SER A 412 19.52 -34.81 -5.95
CA SER A 412 19.30 -36.12 -6.62
C SER A 412 19.62 -37.37 -5.77
N GLY A 413 20.01 -37.19 -4.50
CA GLY A 413 20.31 -38.26 -3.54
C GLY A 413 19.11 -38.70 -2.68
N ASP A 414 18.07 -37.89 -2.53
CA ASP A 414 16.85 -38.23 -1.77
C ASP A 414 15.82 -39.04 -2.61
N SER A 415 16.36 -39.88 -3.50
CA SER A 415 15.80 -41.14 -4.01
C SER A 415 14.38 -41.10 -4.57
N HIS A 416 14.28 -40.89 -5.89
CA HIS A 416 13.63 -41.76 -6.90
C HIS A 416 12.27 -42.43 -6.62
N SER A 417 11.52 -42.00 -5.61
CA SER A 417 10.23 -42.60 -5.21
C SER A 417 9.13 -41.58 -4.92
N THR A 418 9.47 -40.30 -4.70
CA THR A 418 8.53 -39.23 -4.31
C THR A 418 8.22 -38.21 -5.42
N GLU A 419 9.09 -38.05 -6.42
CA GLU A 419 8.94 -37.04 -7.48
C GLU A 419 7.74 -37.29 -8.42
N SER A 420 7.45 -38.56 -8.77
CA SER A 420 6.42 -38.86 -9.78
C SER A 420 5.00 -38.82 -9.24
N HIS A 421 4.79 -39.04 -7.94
CA HIS A 421 3.46 -39.19 -7.37
C HIS A 421 2.91 -37.91 -6.75
N VAL A 422 3.75 -36.99 -6.25
CA VAL A 422 3.30 -35.80 -5.47
C VAL A 422 3.21 -34.53 -6.33
N GLY A 423 3.75 -34.52 -7.56
CA GLY A 423 3.61 -33.39 -8.48
C GLY A 423 4.26 -32.11 -7.96
N LEU A 424 5.53 -32.20 -7.57
CA LEU A 424 6.37 -31.10 -7.04
C LEU A 424 6.75 -30.09 -8.14
N GLU A 425 5.73 -29.52 -8.78
CA GLU A 425 5.88 -28.55 -9.86
C GLU A 425 6.01 -27.12 -9.32
N ARG A 426 6.96 -26.36 -9.87
CA ARG A 426 7.18 -24.94 -9.56
C ARG A 426 7.31 -24.71 -8.05
N ASN A 427 6.61 -23.72 -7.51
CA ASN A 427 6.58 -23.36 -6.10
C ASN A 427 5.20 -23.62 -5.45
N TYR A 428 4.43 -24.59 -5.96
CA TYR A 428 3.10 -24.86 -5.41
C TYR A 428 3.16 -25.66 -4.10
N CYS A 429 2.24 -25.40 -3.19
CA CYS A 429 2.10 -26.11 -1.92
C CYS A 429 1.87 -27.62 -2.12
N ARG A 430 2.65 -28.47 -1.44
CA ARG A 430 2.57 -29.94 -1.57
C ARG A 430 2.82 -30.62 -0.22
N ASN A 431 2.46 -31.90 -0.11
CA ASN A 431 2.73 -32.70 1.09
C ASN A 431 3.50 -34.00 0.75
N PRO A 432 4.78 -33.90 0.37
CA PRO A 432 5.57 -35.06 -0.07
C PRO A 432 5.93 -36.04 1.04
N ASP A 433 5.89 -35.61 2.29
CA ASP A 433 6.29 -36.36 3.48
C ASP A 433 5.11 -36.91 4.30
N ARG A 434 3.88 -36.81 3.75
CA ARG A 434 2.65 -37.26 4.41
C ARG A 434 2.43 -36.61 5.78
N ASP A 435 2.83 -35.34 5.90
CA ASP A 435 2.66 -34.58 7.13
C ASP A 435 1.16 -34.46 7.47
N LYS A 436 0.77 -34.98 8.63
CA LYS A 436 -0.62 -34.94 9.13
C LYS A 436 -1.16 -33.52 9.33
N HIS A 437 -0.29 -32.52 9.35
CA HIS A 437 -0.63 -31.11 9.52
C HIS A 437 -0.87 -30.37 8.20
N GLY A 438 -0.69 -31.05 7.06
CA GLY A 438 -1.12 -30.57 5.75
C GLY A 438 -0.01 -30.14 4.80
N PRO A 439 -0.37 -29.63 3.61
CA PRO A 439 0.60 -29.19 2.61
C PRO A 439 1.44 -28.01 3.07
N TRP A 440 2.70 -28.00 2.64
CA TRP A 440 3.71 -27.01 2.97
C TRP A 440 4.54 -26.69 1.73
N CYS A 441 5.45 -25.73 1.85
CA CYS A 441 6.45 -25.44 0.81
C CYS A 441 7.73 -24.88 1.42
N TYR A 442 8.84 -25.00 0.70
CA TYR A 442 10.05 -24.24 1.00
C TYR A 442 9.82 -22.75 0.77
N THR A 443 10.60 -21.92 1.43
CA THR A 443 10.64 -20.47 1.23
C THR A 443 12.07 -20.06 0.89
N ASN A 444 12.22 -18.92 0.21
CA ASN A 444 13.53 -18.48 -0.29
C ASN A 444 14.58 -18.41 0.85
N PRO A 445 15.84 -18.88 0.66
CA PRO A 445 16.89 -18.90 1.68
C PRO A 445 17.13 -17.58 2.44
N ASN A 446 16.82 -16.43 1.83
CA ASN A 446 16.94 -15.11 2.45
C ASN A 446 15.80 -14.76 3.42
N ASN A 447 14.75 -15.58 3.50
CA ASN A 447 13.64 -15.40 4.42
C ASN A 447 13.94 -15.99 5.80
N ARG A 448 13.33 -15.41 6.84
CA ARG A 448 13.51 -15.85 8.25
C ARG A 448 13.09 -17.31 8.49
N LEU A 449 12.13 -17.81 7.72
CA LEU A 449 11.70 -19.20 7.68
C LEU A 449 12.24 -19.83 6.39
N ALA A 450 12.75 -21.07 6.45
CA ALA A 450 13.18 -21.85 5.28
C ALA A 450 12.04 -22.69 4.66
N TRP A 451 10.98 -22.92 5.43
CA TRP A 451 9.74 -23.56 4.98
C TRP A 451 8.61 -23.16 5.94
N ASP A 452 7.36 -23.28 5.49
CA ASP A 452 6.17 -23.11 6.33
C ASP A 452 4.97 -23.84 5.70
N TYR A 453 3.94 -24.13 6.50
CA TYR A 453 2.70 -24.72 6.02
C TYR A 453 1.94 -23.74 5.13
N CYS A 454 1.12 -24.26 4.23
CA CYS A 454 0.34 -23.44 3.32
C CYS A 454 -1.02 -23.05 3.90
N LYS A 455 -1.56 -21.92 3.44
CA LYS A 455 -2.86 -21.39 3.89
C LYS A 455 -4.04 -22.16 3.26
N LEU A 456 -4.13 -23.46 3.52
CA LEU A 456 -5.16 -24.35 3.01
C LEU A 456 -6.02 -24.88 4.16
N LYS A 457 -7.34 -24.95 3.94
CA LYS A 457 -8.27 -25.59 4.88
C LYS A 457 -8.55 -27.03 4.44
N HIS A 458 -8.99 -27.87 5.37
CA HIS A 458 -9.60 -29.15 4.98
C HIS A 458 -10.92 -28.91 4.26
N CYS A 459 -11.23 -29.76 3.26
CA CYS A 459 -12.53 -29.69 2.61
C CYS A 459 -13.61 -30.14 3.59
N GLU A 460 -14.63 -29.30 3.84
CA GLU A 460 -15.80 -29.68 4.63
C GLU A 460 -16.53 -30.82 3.92
N SER A 461 -16.24 -32.05 4.35
CA SER A 461 -16.96 -33.23 3.90
C SER A 461 -18.26 -33.32 4.67
N ALA A 462 -19.38 -33.48 3.96
CA ALA A 462 -20.67 -33.76 4.55
C ALA A 462 -20.54 -34.87 5.61
N THR A 463 -21.12 -34.62 6.79
CA THR A 463 -21.25 -35.54 7.92
C THR A 463 -21.29 -37.01 7.51
N VAL A 464 -20.18 -37.72 7.69
CA VAL A 464 -20.17 -39.17 7.82
C VAL A 464 -19.99 -39.47 9.30
N SER A 465 -21.03 -40.03 9.91
CA SER A 465 -21.02 -40.55 11.27
C SER A 465 -19.86 -41.53 11.44
N PRO A 466 -19.07 -41.46 12.53
CA PRO A 466 -18.00 -42.40 12.75
C PRO A 466 -18.58 -43.79 13.03
N GLN A 467 -18.31 -44.75 12.14
CA GLN A 467 -18.41 -46.17 12.47
C GLN A 467 -17.32 -46.52 13.50
N PRO A 468 -17.62 -47.40 14.47
CA PRO A 468 -16.66 -47.83 15.48
C PRO A 468 -15.72 -48.88 14.87
N ASN A 469 -14.54 -48.45 14.44
CA ASN A 469 -13.43 -49.37 14.20
C ASN A 469 -12.56 -49.40 15.44
N THR A 470 -12.63 -50.51 16.17
CA THR A 470 -11.61 -50.93 17.12
C THR A 470 -10.32 -51.22 16.35
N PRO A 471 -9.19 -50.71 16.86
CA PRO A 471 -8.09 -51.62 17.16
C PRO A 471 -7.68 -51.47 18.63
N THR A 472 -7.41 -52.59 19.27
CA THR A 472 -6.76 -52.70 20.57
C THR A 472 -5.38 -52.07 20.49
N ASP A 473 -5.26 -50.79 20.82
CA ASP A 473 -3.99 -50.08 20.80
C ASP A 473 -3.27 -50.27 22.13
N THR A 474 -2.24 -51.11 22.12
CA THR A 474 -1.31 -51.25 23.25
C THR A 474 -0.60 -49.91 23.43
N LYS A 475 -1.10 -49.09 24.36
CA LYS A 475 -0.54 -47.77 24.69
C LYS A 475 0.98 -47.89 24.97
N ILE A 476 1.79 -47.37 24.06
CA ILE A 476 3.25 -47.38 24.17
C ILE A 476 3.65 -46.43 25.30
N SER A 477 4.34 -46.94 26.31
CA SER A 477 4.86 -46.10 27.41
C SER A 477 5.93 -45.14 26.88
N CYS A 478 5.91 -43.89 27.32
CA CYS A 478 6.92 -42.88 26.97
C CYS A 478 8.35 -43.23 27.44
N PHE A 479 8.50 -44.29 28.24
CA PHE A 479 9.78 -44.73 28.78
C PHE A 479 10.36 -45.98 28.08
N VAL A 480 9.60 -46.62 27.18
CA VAL A 480 9.97 -47.89 26.52
C VAL A 480 10.52 -47.63 25.10
N HIS A 481 11.70 -48.20 24.84
CA HIS A 481 12.56 -48.10 23.64
C HIS A 481 13.35 -46.80 23.44
N ILE A 482 14.52 -46.72 24.08
CA ILE A 482 15.68 -46.05 23.50
C ILE A 482 16.81 -47.09 23.42
N ASN A 483 16.82 -47.88 22.35
CA ASN A 483 18.11 -48.36 21.85
C ASN A 483 18.76 -47.14 21.22
N THR A 484 19.88 -46.71 21.82
CA THR A 484 20.76 -45.68 21.30
C THR A 484 21.08 -45.94 19.82
N ARG A 485 20.50 -45.14 18.93
CA ARG A 485 20.99 -44.91 17.57
C ARG A 485 20.92 -43.41 17.27
N ILE A 486 21.64 -42.62 18.06
CA ILE A 486 22.23 -41.37 17.58
C ILE A 486 23.72 -41.64 17.44
N VAL A 487 24.21 -41.64 16.20
CA VAL A 487 25.63 -41.49 15.91
C VAL A 487 26.00 -40.07 16.35
N GLY A 488 26.85 -39.92 17.38
CA GLY A 488 27.38 -38.63 17.85
C GLY A 488 26.84 -38.04 19.17
N GLY A 489 25.93 -38.70 19.89
CA GLY A 489 25.38 -38.16 21.15
C GLY A 489 26.14 -38.58 22.41
N HIS A 490 26.44 -37.64 23.32
CA HIS A 490 27.02 -37.91 24.65
C HIS A 490 25.97 -37.72 25.76
N GLN A 491 26.05 -38.54 26.81
CA GLN A 491 25.20 -38.42 28.00
C GLN A 491 25.69 -37.27 28.88
N VAL A 492 24.88 -36.22 29.05
CA VAL A 492 25.21 -35.08 29.90
C VAL A 492 24.56 -35.28 31.27
N ARG A 493 25.38 -35.29 32.33
CA ARG A 493 24.92 -35.33 33.73
C ARG A 493 24.60 -33.91 34.20
N GLY A 494 23.36 -33.44 34.01
CA GLY A 494 22.89 -32.14 34.49
C GLY A 494 22.24 -32.20 35.88
N THR A 495 22.26 -31.09 36.63
CA THR A 495 21.43 -30.94 37.84
C THR A 495 19.95 -30.77 37.47
N ASP A 496 19.03 -31.11 38.37
CA ASP A 496 17.59 -30.96 38.10
C ASP A 496 17.21 -29.53 37.68
N GLY A 497 16.37 -29.39 36.65
CA GLY A 497 15.96 -28.10 36.07
C GLY A 497 16.98 -27.44 35.14
N SER A 498 18.17 -28.00 34.91
CA SER A 498 19.22 -27.40 34.06
C SER A 498 18.87 -27.27 32.57
N TRP A 499 17.82 -27.94 32.09
CA TRP A 499 17.28 -27.78 30.73
C TRP A 499 16.26 -26.66 30.60
N VAL A 500 15.81 -26.07 31.72
CA VAL A 500 14.86 -24.98 31.72
C VAL A 500 15.58 -23.71 31.28
N VAL A 501 14.99 -22.99 30.33
CA VAL A 501 15.57 -21.74 29.81
C VAL A 501 14.63 -20.58 30.05
N SER A 502 15.21 -19.39 30.23
CA SER A 502 14.47 -18.14 30.38
C SER A 502 14.51 -17.39 29.05
N ILE A 503 13.36 -17.24 28.41
CA ILE A 503 13.20 -16.42 27.22
C ILE A 503 12.93 -14.99 27.68
N GLN A 504 13.79 -14.08 27.25
CA GLN A 504 13.77 -12.68 27.66
C GLN A 504 13.45 -11.77 26.47
N ARG A 505 12.75 -10.67 26.73
CA ARG A 505 12.59 -9.54 25.82
C ARG A 505 13.10 -8.28 26.51
N GLU A 506 14.00 -7.53 25.88
CA GLU A 506 14.64 -6.36 26.50
C GLU A 506 15.28 -6.69 27.87
N LYS A 507 15.87 -7.89 27.99
CA LYS A 507 16.46 -8.46 29.23
C LYS A 507 15.48 -8.77 30.36
N VAL A 508 14.17 -8.68 30.12
CA VAL A 508 13.13 -9.06 31.09
C VAL A 508 12.61 -10.46 30.78
N HIS A 509 12.52 -11.32 31.80
CA HIS A 509 11.93 -12.64 31.67
C HIS A 509 10.46 -12.55 31.21
N LEU A 510 10.16 -13.22 30.10
CA LEU A 510 8.85 -13.25 29.48
C LEU A 510 8.20 -14.63 29.61
N CYS A 511 8.96 -15.67 29.29
CA CYS A 511 8.48 -17.05 29.25
C CYS A 511 9.57 -18.06 29.63
N GLY A 512 9.12 -19.24 30.03
CA GLY A 512 9.95 -20.43 30.11
C GLY A 512 10.15 -21.11 28.75
N GLY A 513 11.10 -22.04 28.72
CA GLY A 513 11.36 -22.91 27.58
C GLY A 513 12.16 -24.13 28.01
N SER A 514 12.40 -25.03 27.07
CA SER A 514 13.14 -26.28 27.32
C SER A 514 14.21 -26.50 26.27
N LEU A 515 15.46 -26.67 26.70
CA LEU A 515 16.58 -27.01 25.83
C LEU A 515 16.49 -28.49 25.41
N ILE A 516 16.03 -28.74 24.18
CA ILE A 516 15.80 -30.11 23.64
C ILE A 516 16.97 -30.61 22.79
N ARG A 517 17.83 -29.70 22.32
CA ARG A 517 19.20 -29.93 21.83
C ARG A 517 20.05 -28.72 22.20
N GLU A 518 21.38 -28.82 22.06
CA GLU A 518 22.31 -27.74 22.43
C GLU A 518 21.93 -26.40 21.78
N ASP A 519 21.36 -26.42 20.58
CA ASP A 519 21.00 -25.24 19.80
C ASP A 519 19.48 -25.11 19.54
N TRP A 520 18.65 -25.88 20.25
CA TRP A 520 17.20 -25.90 20.06
C TRP A 520 16.43 -25.80 21.37
N VAL A 521 15.51 -24.82 21.42
CA VAL A 521 14.60 -24.59 22.53
C VAL A 521 13.16 -24.82 22.10
N LEU A 522 12.39 -25.55 22.91
CA LEU A 522 10.94 -25.74 22.76
C LEU A 522 10.20 -24.82 23.74
N THR A 523 9.18 -24.11 23.26
CA THR A 523 8.41 -23.14 24.06
C THR A 523 7.00 -22.91 23.48
N ASP A 524 6.26 -21.98 24.06
CA ASP A 524 4.91 -21.58 23.66
C ASP A 524 4.94 -20.42 22.64
N GLN A 525 4.04 -20.47 21.67
CA GLN A 525 3.81 -19.41 20.68
C GLN A 525 3.39 -18.08 21.31
N GLN A 526 2.65 -18.09 22.43
CA GLN A 526 2.18 -16.85 23.06
C GLN A 526 3.32 -15.98 23.62
N CYS A 527 4.54 -16.53 23.73
CA CYS A 527 5.74 -15.79 24.10
C CYS A 527 6.19 -14.79 23.01
N PHE A 528 5.59 -14.83 21.83
CA PHE A 528 5.97 -14.01 20.68
C PHE A 528 4.77 -13.28 20.11
N THR A 529 5.01 -12.10 19.54
CA THR A 529 3.95 -11.24 18.96
C THR A 529 3.36 -11.82 17.68
N SER A 530 4.12 -12.64 16.95
CA SER A 530 3.69 -13.32 15.73
C SER A 530 4.63 -14.49 15.42
N CYS A 531 4.38 -15.23 14.33
CA CYS A 531 5.29 -16.27 13.84
C CYS A 531 6.49 -15.73 13.04
N VAL A 532 6.54 -14.43 12.77
CA VAL A 532 7.67 -13.78 12.09
C VAL A 532 8.07 -12.47 12.82
N PRO A 533 8.36 -12.52 14.14
CA PRO A 533 8.67 -11.31 14.90
C PRO A 533 10.09 -10.81 14.57
N ASP A 534 10.39 -9.54 14.88
CA ASP A 534 11.79 -9.10 14.97
C ASP A 534 12.41 -9.69 16.24
N LEU A 535 13.50 -10.43 16.08
CA LEU A 535 14.15 -11.18 17.16
C LEU A 535 15.28 -10.40 17.85
N LYS A 536 15.58 -9.17 17.40
CA LYS A 536 16.68 -8.35 17.95
C LYS A 536 16.59 -8.12 19.45
N ASP A 537 15.37 -7.97 19.97
CA ASP A 537 15.13 -7.69 21.39
C ASP A 537 14.94 -8.98 22.21
N TYR A 538 15.01 -10.16 21.58
CA TYR A 538 14.81 -11.45 22.23
C TYR A 538 16.14 -12.18 22.47
N SER A 539 16.26 -12.81 23.63
CA SER A 539 17.41 -13.64 23.99
C SER A 539 17.01 -14.84 24.86
N VAL A 540 17.81 -15.89 24.86
CA VAL A 540 17.63 -17.07 25.69
C VAL A 540 18.74 -17.17 26.73
N GLN A 541 18.36 -17.28 28.00
CA GLN A 541 19.28 -17.56 29.10
C GLN A 541 19.17 -19.03 29.51
N VAL A 542 20.33 -19.70 29.65
CA VAL A 542 20.43 -21.12 30.00
C VAL A 542 21.22 -21.28 31.29
N GLY A 543 20.99 -22.36 32.05
CA GLY A 543 21.76 -22.66 33.26
C GLY A 543 21.55 -21.72 34.45
N VAL A 544 20.64 -20.75 34.35
CA VAL A 544 20.31 -19.79 35.41
C VAL A 544 19.36 -20.42 36.43
N ARG A 545 19.63 -20.25 37.72
CA ARG A 545 18.69 -20.63 38.80
C ARG A 545 17.94 -19.43 39.32
N HIS A 546 18.62 -18.28 39.41
CA HIS A 546 18.01 -17.01 39.75
C HIS A 546 18.01 -16.06 38.54
N LEU A 547 16.90 -15.39 38.27
CA LEU A 547 16.79 -14.45 37.17
C LEU A 547 17.79 -13.28 37.29
N ASN A 548 18.24 -12.92 38.50
CA ASN A 548 19.28 -11.92 38.71
C ASN A 548 20.68 -12.36 38.25
N GLU A 549 20.95 -13.66 38.19
CA GLU A 549 22.21 -14.22 37.67
C GLU A 549 22.35 -14.00 36.16
N SER A 550 21.26 -13.66 35.45
CA SER A 550 21.29 -13.33 34.02
C SER A 550 22.19 -12.13 33.69
N SER A 551 22.55 -11.31 34.69
CA SER A 551 23.53 -10.23 34.56
C SER A 551 24.96 -10.73 34.32
N ASN A 552 25.27 -11.96 34.75
CA ASN A 552 26.62 -12.54 34.72
C ASN A 552 26.85 -13.44 33.49
N HIS A 553 25.80 -13.85 32.78
CA HIS A 553 25.89 -14.69 31.59
C HIS A 553 25.30 -13.95 30.36
N PRO A 554 26.05 -13.86 29.23
CA PRO A 554 25.51 -13.26 28.02
C PRO A 554 24.35 -14.10 27.48
N GLY A 555 23.20 -13.46 27.24
CA GLY A 555 22.05 -14.13 26.65
C GLY A 555 22.35 -14.65 25.25
N LEU A 556 21.95 -15.89 24.97
CA LEU A 556 22.11 -16.52 23.67
C LEU A 556 21.14 -15.90 22.67
N ARG A 557 21.67 -15.58 21.49
CA ARG A 557 20.89 -14.98 20.40
C ARG A 557 20.06 -16.04 19.69
N ILE A 558 18.87 -15.64 19.25
CA ILE A 558 17.95 -16.49 18.51
C ILE A 558 18.16 -16.22 17.01
N SER A 559 18.57 -17.24 16.27
CA SER A 559 18.75 -17.13 14.82
C SER A 559 17.43 -17.32 14.06
N ARG A 560 16.57 -18.24 14.52
CA ARG A 560 15.28 -18.54 13.89
C ARG A 560 14.21 -18.91 14.91
N LEU A 561 12.97 -18.57 14.58
CA LEU A 561 11.76 -18.99 15.29
C LEU A 561 10.89 -19.79 14.31
N ILE A 562 10.48 -20.99 14.70
CA ILE A 562 9.66 -21.88 13.87
C ILE A 562 8.35 -22.18 14.62
N CYS A 563 7.24 -21.68 14.09
CA CYS A 563 5.91 -21.97 14.62
C CYS A 563 5.45 -23.38 14.28
N GLY A 564 4.85 -24.04 15.27
CA GLY A 564 4.24 -25.35 15.15
C GLY A 564 2.97 -25.38 14.30
N PRO A 565 2.39 -26.57 14.11
CA PRO A 565 1.12 -26.74 13.39
C PRO A 565 0.00 -25.84 13.91
N GLU A 566 -0.99 -25.57 13.07
CA GLU A 566 -2.12 -24.70 13.45
C GLU A 566 -2.84 -25.26 14.70
N GLY A 567 -3.15 -24.37 15.66
CA GLY A 567 -3.78 -24.76 16.92
C GLY A 567 -2.87 -25.43 17.95
N SER A 568 -1.58 -25.67 17.64
CA SER A 568 -0.64 -26.32 18.56
C SER A 568 -0.17 -25.43 19.71
N ASN A 569 -0.04 -24.11 19.48
CA ASN A 569 0.66 -23.17 20.36
C ASN A 569 2.15 -23.51 20.58
N LEU A 570 2.77 -24.36 19.76
CA LEU A 570 4.16 -24.79 19.95
C LEU A 570 5.12 -23.93 19.12
N VAL A 571 6.31 -23.63 19.66
CA VAL A 571 7.40 -22.95 18.94
C VAL A 571 8.73 -23.65 19.21
N MET A 572 9.54 -23.79 18.15
CA MET A 572 10.95 -24.16 18.24
C MET A 572 11.84 -22.97 17.90
N LEU A 573 12.80 -22.66 18.78
CA LEU A 573 13.79 -21.62 18.57
C LEU A 573 15.13 -22.27 18.23
N LYS A 574 15.75 -21.81 17.14
CA LYS A 574 17.13 -22.13 16.80
C LYS A 574 18.04 -21.06 17.39
N LEU A 575 18.96 -21.47 18.26
CA LEU A 575 20.00 -20.59 18.78
C LEU A 575 21.07 -20.35 17.70
N GLU A 576 21.63 -19.13 17.69
CA GLU A 576 22.74 -18.75 16.80
C GLU A 576 23.98 -19.60 17.12
N ASP A 577 24.32 -19.69 18.41
CA ASP A 577 25.38 -20.53 18.94
C ASP A 577 24.80 -21.63 19.85
N PRO A 578 25.38 -22.86 19.86
CA PRO A 578 24.98 -23.90 20.81
C PRO A 578 25.18 -23.45 22.26
N ALA A 579 24.23 -23.82 23.12
CA ALA A 579 24.29 -23.58 24.55
C ALA A 579 25.49 -24.32 25.17
N PRO A 580 26.18 -23.72 26.16
CA PRO A 580 27.30 -24.35 26.84
C PRO A 580 26.82 -25.44 27.82
N VAL A 581 26.55 -26.63 27.29
CA VAL A 581 26.00 -27.79 28.03
C VAL A 581 26.95 -28.35 29.13
N SER A 582 28.14 -27.77 29.30
CA SER A 582 29.09 -28.07 30.37
C SER A 582 29.06 -27.09 31.56
N GLU A 583 28.33 -25.97 31.49
CA GLU A 583 28.29 -24.90 32.49
C GLU A 583 26.92 -24.79 33.19
N GLY A 584 26.40 -25.91 33.69
CA GLY A 584 25.13 -25.91 34.45
C GLY A 584 23.85 -25.94 33.60
N ALA A 585 23.95 -25.97 32.27
CA ALA A 585 22.84 -26.25 31.35
C ALA A 585 22.88 -27.71 30.86
N SER A 586 21.72 -28.34 30.61
CA SER A 586 21.65 -29.67 29.99
C SER A 586 20.45 -29.81 29.05
N THR A 587 20.43 -30.85 28.22
CA THR A 587 19.32 -31.12 27.30
C THR A 587 18.30 -32.10 27.92
N ILE A 588 17.01 -31.92 27.60
CA ILE A 588 15.94 -32.84 28.02
C ILE A 588 15.56 -33.81 26.90
N HIS A 589 15.21 -35.05 27.26
CA HIS A 589 14.80 -36.05 26.28
C HIS A 589 13.40 -35.78 25.75
N LEU A 590 13.25 -35.92 24.43
CA LEU A 590 11.95 -35.90 23.76
C LEU A 590 11.23 -37.26 23.90
N PRO A 591 9.89 -37.26 23.94
CA PRO A 591 9.09 -38.46 24.02
C PRO A 591 9.01 -39.19 22.67
N VAL A 592 8.79 -40.51 22.75
CA VAL A 592 8.45 -41.32 21.57
C VAL A 592 7.11 -40.85 20.99
N LYS A 593 6.98 -40.91 19.66
CA LYS A 593 5.72 -40.58 18.96
C LYS A 593 4.54 -41.30 19.60
N GLU A 594 3.47 -40.55 19.88
CA GLU A 594 2.18 -41.07 20.35
C GLU A 594 2.27 -41.92 21.64
N CYS A 595 3.34 -41.73 22.42
CA CYS A 595 3.47 -42.39 23.70
C CYS A 595 2.47 -41.83 24.73
N HIS A 596 2.17 -42.65 25.73
CA HIS A 596 1.23 -42.31 26.80
C HIS A 596 1.90 -42.35 28.17
N ILE A 597 1.51 -41.41 29.03
CA ILE A 597 1.82 -41.42 30.45
C ILE A 597 0.55 -41.85 31.21
N PRO A 598 0.61 -42.86 32.09
CA PRO A 598 -0.54 -43.28 32.89
C PRO A 598 -1.09 -42.15 33.77
N GLU A 599 -2.39 -42.23 34.04
CA GLU A 599 -3.05 -41.36 35.03
C GLU A 599 -2.40 -41.50 36.41
N ASP A 600 -2.49 -40.45 37.22
CA ASP A 600 -1.87 -40.36 38.56
C ASP A 600 -0.34 -40.42 38.58
N THR A 601 0.32 -40.52 37.42
CA THR A 601 1.78 -40.40 37.34
C THR A 601 2.18 -38.99 37.74
N ASN A 602 3.07 -38.87 38.74
CA ASN A 602 3.58 -37.59 39.19
C ASN A 602 4.61 -37.05 38.19
N CYS A 603 4.35 -35.85 37.67
CA CYS A 603 5.25 -35.14 36.77
C CYS A 603 5.53 -33.74 37.32
N THR A 604 6.73 -33.23 37.08
CA THR A 604 7.21 -31.97 37.65
C THR A 604 7.17 -30.87 36.62
N MET A 605 6.52 -29.76 36.97
CA MET A 605 6.54 -28.50 36.24
C MET A 605 7.67 -27.62 36.79
N TYR A 606 8.35 -26.90 35.90
CA TYR A 606 9.44 -25.98 36.25
C TYR A 606 9.17 -24.59 35.66
N GLY A 607 9.42 -23.53 36.43
CA GLY A 607 9.23 -22.16 35.95
C GLY A 607 9.54 -21.07 36.96
N TRP A 608 9.47 -19.82 36.50
CA TRP A 608 9.66 -18.59 37.29
C TRP A 608 8.37 -17.76 37.36
N GLY A 609 7.22 -18.41 37.22
CA GLY A 609 5.93 -17.74 37.19
C GLY A 609 5.55 -17.08 38.51
N GLU A 610 4.51 -16.26 38.45
CA GLU A 610 4.04 -15.49 39.61
C GLU A 610 3.56 -16.38 40.75
N THR A 611 4.06 -16.10 41.96
CA THR A 611 3.59 -16.73 43.20
C THR A 611 2.50 -15.85 43.82
N LYS A 612 1.30 -16.41 44.04
CA LYS A 612 0.13 -15.66 44.56
C LYS A 612 0.49 -14.85 45.81
N ASN A 613 0.54 -13.53 45.68
CA ASN A 613 0.69 -12.52 46.74
C ASN A 613 2.03 -12.47 47.50
N THR A 614 3.12 -13.07 46.99
CA THR A 614 4.48 -12.95 47.56
C THR A 614 5.47 -12.20 46.68
N GLY A 615 5.05 -11.78 45.48
CA GLY A 615 5.90 -11.09 44.49
C GLY A 615 6.46 -12.03 43.43
N TYR A 616 7.38 -11.51 42.61
CA TYR A 616 8.17 -12.33 41.69
C TYR A 616 9.22 -13.08 42.49
N ASP A 617 9.16 -14.41 42.50
CA ASP A 617 10.30 -15.19 42.97
C ASP A 617 11.28 -15.26 41.80
N GLU A 618 12.46 -14.68 41.98
CA GLU A 618 13.51 -14.71 40.98
C GLU A 618 14.15 -16.10 40.91
N ALA A 619 13.91 -16.98 41.87
CA ALA A 619 14.39 -18.37 41.89
C ALA A 619 13.50 -19.30 41.03
N LEU A 620 14.14 -20.29 40.39
CA LEU A 620 13.46 -21.34 39.65
C LEU A 620 12.65 -22.21 40.63
N ASN A 621 11.34 -22.27 40.41
CA ASN A 621 10.40 -23.04 41.21
C ASN A 621 10.03 -24.35 40.53
N THR A 622 9.63 -25.33 41.36
CA THR A 622 9.16 -26.64 40.88
C THR A 622 7.86 -27.04 41.55
N LEU A 623 7.00 -27.70 40.80
CA LEU A 623 5.71 -28.18 41.29
C LEU A 623 5.44 -29.59 40.75
N THR A 624 5.30 -30.57 41.64
CA THR A 624 4.94 -31.95 41.28
C THR A 624 3.43 -32.11 41.23
N MET A 625 2.91 -32.56 40.10
CA MET A 625 1.48 -32.67 39.83
C MET A 625 1.17 -34.03 39.18
N PRO A 626 0.08 -34.71 39.59
CA PRO A 626 -0.34 -35.95 38.95
C PRO A 626 -0.95 -35.69 37.57
N MET A 627 -0.72 -36.60 36.62
CA MET A 627 -1.42 -36.61 35.34
C MET A 627 -2.92 -36.88 35.54
N VAL A 628 -3.76 -36.12 34.84
CA VAL A 628 -5.22 -36.16 35.03
C VAL A 628 -5.89 -36.92 33.89
N ASN A 629 -6.97 -37.64 34.25
CA ASN A 629 -7.77 -38.39 33.30
C ASN A 629 -8.46 -37.52 32.24
N ASN A 630 -8.88 -38.18 31.16
CA ASN A 630 -9.43 -37.50 30.00
C ASN A 630 -10.79 -36.82 30.28
N GLU A 631 -11.56 -37.30 31.26
CA GLU A 631 -12.87 -36.73 31.61
C GLU A 631 -12.73 -35.36 32.27
N MET A 632 -11.87 -35.24 33.28
CA MET A 632 -11.65 -33.96 33.96
C MET A 632 -10.87 -32.97 33.07
N CYS A 633 -9.98 -33.47 32.21
CA CYS A 633 -9.28 -32.67 31.20
C CYS A 633 -10.20 -32.22 30.04
N SER A 634 -11.25 -32.99 29.72
CA SER A 634 -12.12 -32.74 28.56
C SER A 634 -12.81 -31.38 28.59
N GLN A 635 -13.20 -30.92 29.79
CA GLN A 635 -13.86 -29.64 30.00
C GLN A 635 -12.98 -28.43 29.66
N ILE A 636 -11.65 -28.62 29.68
CA ILE A 636 -10.65 -27.55 29.48
C ILE A 636 -10.04 -27.65 28.08
N LYS A 637 -9.80 -28.86 27.58
CA LYS A 637 -9.20 -29.09 26.26
C LYS A 637 -10.15 -28.73 25.11
N GLY A 638 -11.48 -28.73 25.33
CA GLY A 638 -12.48 -28.54 24.27
C GLY A 638 -12.31 -29.57 23.13
N ASP A 639 -12.42 -29.11 21.89
CA ASP A 639 -12.24 -29.94 20.69
C ASP A 639 -10.77 -30.28 20.36
N ALA A 640 -9.81 -29.91 21.22
CA ALA A 640 -8.38 -30.11 20.96
C ALA A 640 -7.91 -31.59 20.99
N GLY A 641 -8.80 -32.54 21.25
CA GLY A 641 -8.55 -33.97 21.08
C GLY A 641 -7.38 -34.51 21.91
N GLU A 642 -6.45 -35.21 21.24
CA GLU A 642 -5.22 -35.81 21.82
C GLU A 642 -4.00 -34.88 21.81
N SER A 643 -4.13 -33.69 21.19
CA SER A 643 -3.04 -32.72 21.06
C SER A 643 -2.72 -31.97 22.36
N ARG A 644 -3.51 -32.20 23.41
CA ARG A 644 -3.42 -31.56 24.73
C ARG A 644 -3.46 -32.60 25.84
N ILE A 645 -2.75 -32.32 26.92
CA ILE A 645 -2.75 -33.12 28.16
C ILE A 645 -2.95 -32.20 29.36
N CYS A 646 -3.41 -32.76 30.47
CA CYS A 646 -3.64 -32.01 31.71
C CYS A 646 -2.91 -32.66 32.90
N ALA A 647 -2.48 -31.84 33.85
CA ALA A 647 -1.91 -32.28 35.12
C ALA A 647 -2.43 -31.43 36.30
N GLY A 648 -2.54 -32.02 37.48
CA GLY A 648 -2.91 -31.37 38.75
C GLY A 648 -4.39 -31.27 39.04
N GLY A 649 -4.86 -30.08 39.42
CA GLY A 649 -6.24 -29.84 39.91
C GLY A 649 -6.35 -29.65 41.42
N LYS A 650 -5.21 -29.49 42.12
CA LYS A 650 -5.19 -29.15 43.54
C LYS A 650 -5.25 -27.64 43.75
N ARG A 651 -6.24 -27.18 44.51
CA ARG A 651 -6.41 -25.74 44.81
C ARG A 651 -5.17 -25.18 45.51
N GLY A 652 -4.67 -24.06 45.03
CA GLY A 652 -3.46 -23.41 45.57
C GLY A 652 -2.18 -23.74 44.82
N GLU A 653 -2.21 -24.71 43.89
CA GLU A 653 -1.08 -25.16 43.09
C GLU A 653 -1.43 -25.05 41.61
N GLY A 654 -0.48 -24.62 40.76
CA GLY A 654 -0.67 -24.62 39.31
C GLY A 654 0.29 -23.71 38.56
N VAL A 655 0.12 -23.70 37.24
CA VAL A 655 0.84 -22.84 36.30
C VAL A 655 0.26 -21.43 36.31
N CYS A 656 1.12 -20.42 36.34
CA CYS A 656 0.74 -19.00 36.45
C CYS A 656 1.40 -18.13 35.36
N ASP A 657 1.17 -16.83 35.39
CA ASP A 657 1.79 -15.89 34.45
C ASP A 657 3.31 -16.04 34.45
N LYS A 658 3.93 -16.00 33.26
CA LYS A 658 5.38 -16.25 32.97
C LYS A 658 5.87 -17.69 33.05
N ASP A 659 5.04 -18.66 33.45
CA ASP A 659 5.35 -20.09 33.30
C ASP A 659 5.09 -20.63 31.88
N ASN A 660 4.55 -19.80 30.98
CA ASN A 660 4.25 -20.18 29.60
C ASN A 660 5.51 -20.66 28.88
N GLY A 661 5.37 -21.76 28.13
CA GLY A 661 6.49 -22.41 27.45
C GLY A 661 7.36 -23.31 28.34
N GLY A 662 7.17 -23.29 29.66
CA GLY A 662 7.92 -24.13 30.60
C GLY A 662 7.60 -25.63 30.46
N PRO A 663 8.55 -26.53 30.83
CA PRO A 663 8.39 -27.97 30.68
C PRO A 663 7.59 -28.63 31.80
N LEU A 664 6.67 -29.51 31.40
CA LEU A 664 6.18 -30.59 32.24
C LEU A 664 7.01 -31.84 31.96
N VAL A 665 7.73 -32.33 32.97
CA VAL A 665 8.67 -33.45 32.87
C VAL A 665 8.18 -34.61 33.71
N CYS A 666 8.08 -35.79 33.11
CA CYS A 666 7.90 -37.03 33.87
C CYS A 666 9.22 -37.77 33.99
N GLN A 667 9.40 -38.44 35.12
CA GLN A 667 10.59 -39.22 35.40
C GLN A 667 10.22 -40.68 35.68
N GLU A 668 10.91 -41.61 35.02
CA GLU A 668 10.91 -43.03 35.36
C GLU A 668 12.37 -43.50 35.48
N HIS A 669 12.74 -44.00 36.66
CA HIS A 669 14.14 -44.29 37.03
C HIS A 669 15.05 -43.05 36.82
N GLU A 670 16.14 -43.18 36.06
CA GLU A 670 17.11 -42.11 35.75
C GLU A 670 16.74 -41.32 34.48
N ARG A 671 15.57 -41.58 33.86
CA ARG A 671 15.18 -40.96 32.60
C ARG A 671 14.12 -39.88 32.83
N LYS A 672 14.46 -38.66 32.41
CA LYS A 672 13.57 -37.50 32.40
C LYS A 672 13.17 -37.17 30.98
N VAL A 673 11.87 -37.09 30.73
CA VAL A 673 11.28 -36.86 29.41
C VAL A 673 10.31 -35.69 29.51
N ILE A 674 10.41 -34.73 28.58
CA ILE A 674 9.43 -33.66 28.47
C ILE A 674 8.16 -34.21 27.82
N ILE A 675 7.05 -34.14 28.54
CA ILE A 675 5.75 -34.64 28.05
C ILE A 675 4.81 -33.50 27.65
N GLY A 676 5.01 -32.32 28.23
CA GLY A 676 4.14 -31.18 28.06
C GLY A 676 4.88 -29.86 27.95
N VAL A 677 4.35 -28.93 27.15
CA VAL A 677 4.73 -27.51 27.17
C VAL A 677 3.58 -26.71 27.75
N SER A 678 3.88 -25.94 28.78
CA SER A 678 2.91 -25.12 29.52
C SER A 678 2.27 -24.06 28.63
N ILE A 679 0.93 -23.97 28.68
CA ILE A 679 0.16 -22.93 28.01
C ILE A 679 -0.93 -22.38 28.93
N GLN A 680 -0.97 -21.06 29.10
CA GLN A 680 -1.92 -20.44 30.00
C GLN A 680 -3.29 -20.24 29.36
N ARG A 681 -4.24 -21.08 29.76
CA ARG A 681 -5.69 -20.91 29.52
C ARG A 681 -6.53 -21.03 30.78
N THR A 682 -5.91 -21.44 31.88
CA THR A 682 -6.55 -21.70 33.17
C THR A 682 -6.14 -20.64 34.19
N LYS A 683 -7.05 -20.31 35.12
CA LYS A 683 -6.74 -19.37 36.20
C LYS A 683 -5.64 -19.96 37.10
N CYS A 684 -4.61 -19.17 37.38
CA CYS A 684 -3.48 -19.53 38.26
C CYS A 684 -3.96 -20.13 39.60
N ALA A 685 -3.37 -21.26 39.98
CA ALA A 685 -3.64 -22.00 41.24
C ALA A 685 -5.15 -22.19 41.54
N SER A 686 -5.92 -22.51 40.50
CA SER A 686 -7.34 -22.92 40.57
C SER A 686 -7.49 -24.39 41.01
N SER A 687 -8.71 -24.85 41.25
CA SER A 687 -9.00 -26.30 41.39
C SER A 687 -9.11 -27.02 40.03
N GLN A 688 -8.88 -26.30 38.93
CA GLN A 688 -8.82 -26.88 37.58
C GLN A 688 -7.39 -27.34 37.29
N PRO A 689 -7.20 -28.49 36.62
CA PRO A 689 -5.88 -28.93 36.19
C PRO A 689 -5.29 -27.98 35.15
N ALA A 690 -3.96 -27.86 35.15
CA ALA A 690 -3.23 -27.06 34.18
C ALA A 690 -3.19 -27.77 32.82
N LEU A 691 -3.26 -26.98 31.74
CA LEU A 691 -3.28 -27.46 30.36
C LEU A 691 -1.88 -27.38 29.75
N PHE A 692 -1.49 -28.41 29.00
CA PHE A 692 -0.20 -28.47 28.32
C PHE A 692 -0.38 -28.92 26.87
N VAL A 693 0.51 -28.47 25.99
CA VAL A 693 0.68 -29.06 24.65
C VAL A 693 1.24 -30.47 24.81
N ASN A 694 0.63 -31.48 24.19
CA ASN A 694 1.14 -32.86 24.22
C ASN A 694 2.37 -33.01 23.31
N VAL A 695 3.58 -33.09 23.88
CA VAL A 695 4.82 -33.15 23.07
C VAL A 695 4.87 -34.42 22.22
N ALA A 696 4.41 -35.56 22.75
CA ALA A 696 4.41 -36.84 22.03
C ALA A 696 3.55 -36.81 20.75
N PHE A 697 2.47 -36.00 20.75
CA PHE A 697 1.62 -35.80 19.58
C PHE A 697 2.34 -35.04 18.46
N TYR A 698 3.24 -34.12 18.81
CA TYR A 698 3.98 -33.26 17.87
C TYR A 698 5.40 -33.75 17.57
N SER A 699 5.83 -34.92 18.07
CA SER A 699 7.18 -35.44 17.87
C SER A 699 7.59 -35.50 16.40
N GLU A 700 6.71 -35.91 15.49
CA GLU A 700 7.03 -35.95 14.04
C GLU A 700 7.34 -34.57 13.46
N TRP A 701 6.57 -33.55 13.86
CA TRP A 701 6.84 -32.17 13.46
C TRP A 701 8.20 -31.69 14.02
N ILE A 702 8.50 -32.00 15.28
CA ILE A 702 9.80 -31.66 15.89
C ILE A 702 10.97 -32.30 15.10
N TYR A 703 10.84 -33.58 14.75
CA TYR A 703 11.85 -34.27 13.94
C TYR A 703 11.98 -33.71 12.52
N LYS A 704 10.86 -33.32 11.89
CA LYS A 704 10.86 -32.64 10.59
C LYS A 704 11.61 -31.31 10.65
N VAL A 705 11.41 -30.52 11.70
CA VAL A 705 12.18 -29.28 11.91
C VAL A 705 13.67 -29.59 12.01
N PHE A 706 14.08 -30.58 12.79
CA PHE A 706 15.50 -30.98 12.87
C PHE A 706 16.08 -31.41 11.52
N LYS A 707 15.31 -32.10 10.68
CA LYS A 707 15.75 -32.54 9.35
C LYS A 707 15.93 -31.36 8.39
N LEU A 708 15.00 -30.41 8.40
CA LEU A 708 14.98 -29.28 7.47
C LEU A 708 15.92 -28.13 7.88
N TYR A 709 16.40 -28.15 9.12
CA TYR A 709 17.41 -27.22 9.65
C TYR A 709 18.58 -28.02 10.25
N PRO A 710 19.39 -28.73 9.44
CA PRO A 710 20.53 -29.47 9.95
C PRO A 710 21.52 -28.50 10.60
N SER A 711 22.10 -28.94 11.72
CA SER A 711 23.28 -28.29 12.30
C SER A 711 24.41 -28.34 11.28
N LEU A 712 25.07 -27.21 11.00
CA LEU A 712 26.29 -27.20 10.20
C LEU A 712 27.30 -28.12 10.89
N GLU A 713 27.63 -29.26 10.27
CA GLU A 713 28.80 -30.03 10.67
C GLU A 713 30.01 -29.10 10.49
N ARG A 714 30.63 -28.71 11.59
CA ARG A 714 31.89 -27.97 11.57
C ARG A 714 32.99 -28.99 11.25
N ASP A 715 33.60 -28.82 10.08
CA ASP A 715 34.90 -29.40 9.73
C ASP A 715 35.99 -29.00 10.74
#